data_AF-A0A3A1Y4P0-F1
#
_entry.id   AF-A0A3A1Y4P0-F1
#
_cell.length_a   1.000
_cell.length_b   1.000
_cell.length_c   1.000
_cell.angle_alpha   90.00
_cell.angle_beta   90.00
_cell.angle_gamma   90.00
#
_symmetry.space_group_name_H-M   'P 1'
#
loop_
_entity.id
_entity.type
_entity.pdbx_description
1 polymer ?
#
loop_
_entity_poly.entity_id
_entity_poly.type
_entity_poly.pdbx_seq_one_letter_code
_entity_poly.pdbx_strand_id
1 'polypeptide(L)'
;MPSISYSFSRKLIKTARTLFPELELSYVAYPSKVKQALLSQAKAQASQAQVNQAQKIQASQANQASQGSSEVQPQTTAKAIVLAGKTCAQFTPSVAEVRLDPVTLVGWGYRPTTTKARALAQEYQASYLALEDGFIRSYDLGVNGSTPLSIVYDHLGIYYDLTKPSRLEQLIFQEASEDECAQAQQVQDYILAHALSKYNHAPDLTLAQAQAWGYDSNKQISLVVDQTYQDMAVVYGQANEQTFAQMLQTALEQNPDGEVWLKVHPDVLTGKKQGYFKEVPARVRFISQDCNPQSLLKFVDKVYVVTSQLGFEALIAGKQVHTFGACWYAGWGLTQDYHPFIAELVNQGERRCAKSLNELVLAAYLRYPRYANPATGEEGNIWQVLTYLAQQRAYHAKLQGELYALDMSFWKRAVLKPFLPAGVKFTTREKLAKILSKQTAKLNQKENLKAQKLQQEQKELGEQKNNREQQSIELQNKEQQHKATLLLWGQGKAPQLELAQQYQLPVVRIEDGFIRSVGLGSNLVAPLSLVLDGKGIYFNSQTTSDLEDICQNYQFAPYELAQAQVLQAELISQKIAKYNVGEQSIDFKRGAGKRLILVPGQVEDDASLAYGSPEIRSNLTLLQKVRELNPEAYIIYKPHPDVVSKNRLGDHSLEKVQQYADEQIEQANILDCIAQVDEVHTMTSLAGFEALLRGKQVHCYGIPFYAGWGLTTDHLPCDRRSRRLTLEQLMAATLLVYPLYKLPNQREFTQALDAVTFLSLQRQRLKGVTPIKRNWLAKQFSKIYQLYRAWRY
;
A
#
# COMPACT_ATOMS: atom_id res chain seq x y z
N MET A 1 9.61 -39.79 -6.88
CA MET A 1 8.90 -39.58 -5.59
C MET A 1 9.50 -40.55 -4.58
N PRO A 2 9.70 -40.24 -3.28
CA PRO A 2 8.82 -39.45 -2.41
C PRO A 2 9.47 -38.20 -1.77
N SER A 3 8.57 -37.40 -1.21
CA SER A 3 8.71 -36.11 -0.54
C SER A 3 9.47 -36.17 0.79
N ILE A 4 10.23 -35.12 1.11
CA ILE A 4 10.67 -34.81 2.49
C ILE A 4 10.48 -33.31 2.75
N SER A 5 10.06 -32.98 3.96
CA SER A 5 9.61 -31.66 4.44
C SER A 5 10.50 -31.16 5.57
N TYR A 6 10.70 -29.83 5.64
CA TYR A 6 10.89 -29.07 6.89
C TYR A 6 10.20 -27.70 6.73
N SER A 7 9.74 -27.11 7.83
CA SER A 7 8.75 -26.03 7.90
C SER A 7 9.25 -24.66 7.43
N PHE A 8 9.69 -24.54 6.19
CA PHE A 8 9.44 -23.31 5.45
C PHE A 8 7.97 -23.31 5.09
N SER A 9 7.25 -22.21 5.34
CA SER A 9 5.94 -22.10 4.69
C SER A 9 6.19 -22.13 3.18
N ARG A 10 5.41 -22.93 2.43
CA ARG A 10 5.51 -22.97 0.95
C ARG A 10 5.47 -21.56 0.32
N LYS A 11 4.83 -20.62 1.01
CA LYS A 11 4.73 -19.19 0.65
C LYS A 11 6.08 -18.47 0.69
N LEU A 12 6.92 -18.75 1.68
CA LEU A 12 8.18 -18.06 1.87
C LEU A 12 9.23 -18.49 0.82
N ILE A 13 9.26 -19.79 0.47
CA ILE A 13 10.06 -20.29 -0.66
C ILE A 13 9.60 -19.69 -1.98
N LYS A 14 8.28 -19.54 -2.18
CA LYS A 14 7.74 -18.91 -3.40
C LYS A 14 8.24 -17.48 -3.54
N THR A 15 8.18 -16.70 -2.47
CA THR A 15 8.65 -15.30 -2.46
C THR A 15 10.15 -15.23 -2.72
N ALA A 16 10.95 -16.05 -2.03
CA ALA A 16 12.39 -16.09 -2.25
C ALA A 16 12.76 -16.48 -3.70
N ARG A 17 12.08 -17.44 -4.30
CA ARG A 17 12.30 -17.78 -5.73
C ARG A 17 12.00 -16.63 -6.67
N THR A 18 10.98 -15.82 -6.35
CA THR A 18 10.63 -14.68 -7.19
C THR A 18 11.58 -13.50 -6.98
N LEU A 19 12.05 -13.28 -5.77
CA LEU A 19 13.00 -12.20 -5.46
C LEU A 19 14.43 -12.54 -5.83
N PHE A 20 14.76 -13.82 -6.04
CA PHE A 20 16.07 -14.29 -6.44
C PHE A 20 15.96 -15.25 -7.64
N PRO A 21 15.43 -14.80 -8.80
CA PRO A 21 15.24 -15.64 -9.98
C PRO A 21 16.57 -16.17 -10.55
N GLU A 22 17.68 -15.50 -10.26
CA GLU A 22 19.04 -15.89 -10.60
C GLU A 22 19.57 -17.06 -9.77
N LEU A 23 18.98 -17.31 -8.61
CA LEU A 23 19.31 -18.45 -7.77
C LEU A 23 18.43 -19.63 -8.16
N GLU A 24 19.04 -20.71 -8.64
CA GLU A 24 18.32 -21.98 -8.84
C GLU A 24 18.05 -22.64 -7.48
N LEU A 25 17.07 -22.10 -6.75
CA LEU A 25 16.71 -22.51 -5.39
C LEU A 25 16.07 -23.91 -5.41
N SER A 26 16.94 -24.89 -5.33
CA SER A 26 16.63 -26.31 -5.25
C SER A 26 16.46 -26.72 -3.79
N TYR A 27 15.33 -27.34 -3.45
CA TYR A 27 15.14 -27.93 -2.14
C TYR A 27 15.95 -29.24 -2.06
N VAL A 28 17.04 -29.25 -1.27
CA VAL A 28 17.88 -30.44 -1.11
C VAL A 28 17.66 -31.04 0.28
N ALA A 29 16.91 -32.16 0.34
CA ALA A 29 16.56 -32.85 1.57
C ALA A 29 17.69 -33.71 2.17
N TYR A 30 18.79 -33.93 1.44
CA TYR A 30 19.82 -34.89 1.81
C TYR A 30 21.17 -34.20 2.03
N PRO A 31 21.73 -34.25 3.26
CA PRO A 31 23.09 -33.80 3.54
C PRO A 31 24.11 -34.44 2.60
N SER A 32 23.89 -35.70 2.16
CA SER A 32 24.80 -36.42 1.28
C SER A 32 24.91 -35.83 -0.13
N LYS A 33 23.81 -35.33 -0.72
CA LYS A 33 23.86 -34.71 -2.07
C LYS A 33 24.50 -33.34 -2.04
N VAL A 34 24.17 -32.52 -1.03
CA VAL A 34 24.84 -31.23 -0.80
C VAL A 34 26.33 -31.45 -0.55
N LYS A 35 26.65 -32.41 0.33
CA LYS A 35 28.03 -32.82 0.62
C LYS A 35 28.74 -33.35 -0.62
N GLN A 36 28.09 -34.13 -1.49
CA GLN A 36 28.68 -34.59 -2.76
C GLN A 36 28.95 -33.42 -3.71
N ALA A 37 28.02 -32.46 -3.85
CA ALA A 37 28.21 -31.29 -4.69
C ALA A 37 29.34 -30.39 -4.16
N LEU A 38 29.37 -30.14 -2.85
CA LEU A 38 30.44 -29.41 -2.18
C LEU A 38 31.78 -30.15 -2.26
N LEU A 39 31.80 -31.47 -2.10
CA LEU A 39 33.00 -32.30 -2.30
C LEU A 39 33.48 -32.26 -3.75
N SER A 40 32.57 -32.27 -4.74
CA SER A 40 32.97 -32.16 -6.14
C SER A 40 33.54 -30.77 -6.44
N GLN A 41 32.98 -29.72 -5.85
CA GLN A 41 33.52 -28.35 -5.98
C GLN A 41 34.88 -28.22 -5.31
N ALA A 42 35.02 -28.70 -4.06
CA ALA A 42 36.29 -28.69 -3.33
C ALA A 42 37.38 -29.47 -4.08
N LYS A 43 37.03 -30.62 -4.67
CA LYS A 43 37.95 -31.38 -5.55
C LYS A 43 38.34 -30.59 -6.79
N ALA A 44 37.39 -29.94 -7.47
CA ALA A 44 37.68 -29.12 -8.64
C ALA A 44 38.58 -27.92 -8.30
N GLN A 45 38.32 -27.24 -7.18
CA GLN A 45 39.15 -26.13 -6.68
C GLN A 45 40.56 -26.59 -6.29
N ALA A 46 40.70 -27.75 -5.63
CA ALA A 46 41.99 -28.33 -5.30
C ALA A 46 42.79 -28.70 -6.56
N SER A 47 42.14 -29.29 -7.56
CA SER A 47 42.77 -29.57 -8.87
C SER A 47 43.19 -28.29 -9.59
N GLN A 48 42.35 -27.24 -9.58
CA GLN A 48 42.68 -25.93 -10.16
C GLN A 48 43.86 -25.26 -9.43
N ALA A 49 43.90 -25.32 -8.10
CA ALA A 49 44.99 -24.79 -7.29
C ALA A 49 46.31 -25.52 -7.57
N GLN A 50 46.28 -26.85 -7.74
CA GLN A 50 47.43 -27.65 -8.16
C GLN A 50 47.92 -27.27 -9.56
N VAL A 51 47.01 -27.03 -10.51
CA VAL A 51 47.36 -26.53 -11.86
C VAL A 51 47.97 -25.14 -11.79
N ASN A 52 47.37 -24.22 -11.02
CA ASN A 52 47.89 -22.85 -10.87
C ASN A 52 49.24 -22.82 -10.13
N GLN A 53 49.45 -23.73 -9.18
CA GLN A 53 50.73 -23.89 -8.48
C GLN A 53 51.79 -24.50 -9.42
N ALA A 54 51.42 -25.49 -10.23
CA ALA A 54 52.30 -26.04 -11.27
C ALA A 54 52.66 -24.99 -12.34
N GLN A 55 51.71 -24.15 -12.73
CA GLN A 55 51.93 -23.02 -13.65
C GLN A 55 52.77 -21.91 -13.02
N LYS A 56 52.61 -21.60 -11.72
CA LYS A 56 53.50 -20.66 -11.00
C LYS A 56 54.90 -21.22 -10.83
N ILE A 57 55.04 -22.53 -10.59
CA ILE A 57 56.35 -23.20 -10.55
C ILE A 57 57.00 -23.15 -11.94
N GLN A 58 56.25 -23.45 -13.01
CA GLN A 58 56.71 -23.30 -14.40
C GLN A 58 57.05 -21.85 -14.76
N ALA A 59 56.28 -20.86 -14.33
CA ALA A 59 56.57 -19.45 -14.55
C ALA A 59 57.78 -18.96 -13.73
N SER A 60 57.97 -19.48 -12.51
CA SER A 60 59.17 -19.20 -11.71
C SER A 60 60.43 -19.87 -12.27
N GLN A 61 60.28 -20.99 -12.97
CA GLN A 61 61.36 -21.66 -13.71
C GLN A 61 61.60 -21.03 -15.10
N ALA A 62 60.58 -20.42 -15.71
CA ALA A 62 60.68 -19.72 -16.99
C ALA A 62 61.21 -18.28 -16.86
N ASN A 63 61.08 -17.62 -15.70
CA ASN A 63 61.63 -16.28 -15.45
C ASN A 63 63.16 -16.22 -15.21
N GLN A 64 63.90 -17.28 -15.57
CA GLN A 64 65.33 -17.20 -15.87
C GLN A 64 65.64 -16.90 -17.34
N ALA A 65 64.64 -16.69 -18.20
CA ALA A 65 64.88 -16.21 -19.56
C ALA A 65 63.73 -15.33 -20.10
N SER A 66 64.10 -14.10 -20.45
CA SER A 66 63.43 -13.16 -21.37
C SER A 66 62.15 -12.42 -20.96
N GLN A 67 62.18 -11.13 -21.28
CA GLN A 67 61.11 -10.12 -21.19
C GLN A 67 59.93 -10.43 -22.12
N GLY A 68 58.73 -9.96 -21.75
CA GLY A 68 57.70 -9.60 -22.73
C GLY A 68 56.26 -10.04 -22.42
N SER A 69 55.48 -9.09 -21.91
CA SER A 69 54.07 -8.80 -22.22
C SER A 69 52.92 -9.81 -22.03
N SER A 70 51.78 -9.22 -21.67
CA SER A 70 50.38 -9.65 -21.77
C SER A 70 49.81 -10.51 -20.63
N GLU A 71 49.13 -9.83 -19.70
CA GLU A 71 48.17 -10.45 -18.78
C GLU A 71 46.90 -10.84 -19.54
N VAL A 72 46.71 -12.15 -19.72
CA VAL A 72 45.41 -12.75 -20.03
C VAL A 72 44.84 -13.28 -18.71
N GLN A 73 43.77 -12.66 -18.21
CA GLN A 73 43.02 -13.17 -17.06
C GLN A 73 42.25 -14.45 -17.45
N PRO A 74 42.36 -15.55 -16.69
CA PRO A 74 41.54 -16.72 -16.91
C PRO A 74 40.11 -16.47 -16.42
N GLN A 75 39.16 -16.52 -17.35
CA GLN A 75 37.72 -16.52 -17.08
C GLN A 75 37.32 -17.80 -16.34
N THR A 76 37.16 -17.72 -15.02
CA THR A 76 36.34 -18.68 -14.26
C THR A 76 34.89 -18.19 -14.27
N THR A 77 33.99 -19.02 -14.77
CA THR A 77 32.55 -18.76 -14.88
C THR A 77 31.88 -18.81 -13.50
N ALA A 78 32.07 -17.76 -12.70
CA ALA A 78 31.20 -17.46 -11.57
C ALA A 78 29.84 -16.98 -12.10
N LYS A 79 28.74 -17.59 -11.65
CA LYS A 79 27.38 -17.08 -11.93
C LYS A 79 27.22 -15.77 -11.15
N ALA A 80 27.35 -14.64 -11.83
CA ALA A 80 27.11 -13.31 -11.27
C ALA A 80 25.61 -13.12 -10.99
N ILE A 81 25.28 -12.50 -9.86
CA ILE A 81 23.95 -11.95 -9.62
C ILE A 81 23.84 -10.67 -10.46
N VAL A 82 23.18 -10.77 -11.63
CA VAL A 82 22.93 -9.61 -12.49
C VAL A 82 21.65 -8.94 -12.02
N LEU A 83 21.77 -7.78 -11.35
CA LEU A 83 20.66 -6.86 -11.12
C LEU A 83 20.40 -6.09 -12.43
N ALA A 84 19.69 -6.72 -13.37
CA ALA A 84 19.26 -6.04 -14.58
C ALA A 84 18.12 -5.08 -14.22
N GLY A 85 18.49 -3.86 -13.83
CA GLY A 85 17.56 -2.75 -13.67
C GLY A 85 16.86 -2.47 -14.99
N LYS A 86 15.61 -2.93 -15.13
CA LYS A 86 14.66 -2.35 -16.07
C LYS A 86 13.28 -2.22 -15.41
N THR A 87 12.82 -0.97 -15.44
CA THR A 87 11.45 -0.47 -15.23
C THR A 87 10.89 -0.40 -13.80
N CYS A 88 11.44 0.54 -13.03
CA CYS A 88 10.69 1.74 -12.60
C CYS A 88 11.76 2.82 -12.34
N ALA A 89 12.02 3.67 -13.33
CA ALA A 89 13.21 4.51 -13.37
C ALA A 89 13.36 5.38 -12.09
N GLN A 90 14.59 5.41 -11.56
CA GLN A 90 15.19 6.36 -10.59
C GLN A 90 15.18 6.07 -9.07
N PHE A 91 14.41 5.13 -8.52
CA PHE A 91 14.21 5.06 -7.06
C PHE A 91 14.88 3.89 -6.30
N THR A 92 15.73 3.10 -6.94
CA THR A 92 16.55 2.10 -6.22
C THR A 92 18.01 2.31 -6.59
N PRO A 93 18.90 2.64 -5.63
CA PRO A 93 20.31 2.81 -5.91
C PRO A 93 20.92 1.49 -6.42
N SER A 94 21.80 1.60 -7.41
CA SER A 94 22.56 0.44 -7.88
C SER A 94 23.55 0.05 -6.78
N VAL A 95 23.35 -1.13 -6.20
CA VAL A 95 24.28 -1.69 -5.23
C VAL A 95 25.21 -2.65 -5.96
N ALA A 96 26.50 -2.64 -5.61
CA ALA A 96 27.50 -3.52 -6.19
C ALA A 96 27.07 -5.00 -6.16
N GLU A 97 27.43 -5.72 -7.23
CA GLU A 97 27.10 -7.13 -7.37
C GLU A 97 27.69 -7.97 -6.22
N VAL A 98 26.85 -8.86 -5.66
CA VAL A 98 27.32 -9.86 -4.70
C VAL A 98 27.78 -11.09 -5.47
N ARG A 99 29.06 -11.44 -5.34
CA ARG A 99 29.61 -12.69 -5.89
C ARG A 99 29.46 -13.80 -4.87
N LEU A 100 28.76 -14.87 -5.26
CA LEU A 100 28.56 -16.07 -4.45
C LEU A 100 29.29 -17.25 -5.09
N ASP A 101 29.63 -18.23 -4.27
CA ASP A 101 30.19 -19.48 -4.77
C ASP A 101 29.19 -20.27 -5.62
N PRO A 102 29.67 -21.08 -6.60
CA PRO A 102 28.83 -21.94 -7.43
C PRO A 102 27.85 -22.81 -6.64
N VAL A 103 28.25 -23.27 -5.45
CA VAL A 103 27.36 -23.90 -4.47
C VAL A 103 27.25 -22.96 -3.27
N THR A 104 26.05 -22.43 -3.05
CA THR A 104 25.74 -21.55 -1.92
C THR A 104 24.67 -22.18 -1.05
N LEU A 105 24.87 -22.14 0.26
CA LEU A 105 23.90 -22.62 1.23
C LEU A 105 23.02 -21.45 1.68
N VAL A 106 21.71 -21.58 1.47
CA VAL A 106 20.75 -20.52 1.82
C VAL A 106 19.98 -20.94 3.07
N GLY A 107 19.83 -20.04 4.03
CA GLY A 107 19.03 -20.29 5.22
C GLY A 107 18.35 -19.04 5.77
N TRP A 108 17.34 -19.23 6.61
CA TRP A 108 16.61 -18.11 7.21
C TRP A 108 17.31 -17.64 8.49
N GLY A 109 18.09 -16.57 8.34
CA GLY A 109 18.89 -15.98 9.40
C GLY A 109 19.67 -17.03 10.16
N TYR A 110 19.85 -16.77 11.45
CA TYR A 110 20.68 -17.56 12.33
C TYR A 110 19.91 -18.46 13.30
N ARG A 111 18.70 -18.85 12.88
CA ARG A 111 17.82 -19.76 13.62
C ARG A 111 18.50 -21.11 13.86
N PRO A 112 18.12 -21.86 14.91
CA PRO A 112 18.66 -23.20 15.17
C PRO A 112 18.54 -24.17 13.98
N THR A 113 17.53 -23.96 13.12
CA THR A 113 17.32 -24.74 11.90
C THR A 113 18.42 -24.55 10.84
N THR A 114 19.21 -23.47 10.91
CA THR A 114 20.29 -23.19 9.95
C THR A 114 21.68 -23.61 10.45
N THR A 115 21.81 -24.07 11.70
CA THR A 115 23.11 -24.46 12.30
C THR A 115 23.89 -25.47 11.45
N LYS A 116 23.24 -26.54 10.97
CA LYS A 116 23.88 -27.55 10.13
C LYS A 116 24.29 -26.99 8.76
N ALA A 117 23.47 -26.12 8.18
CA ALA A 117 23.78 -25.49 6.90
C ALA A 117 24.99 -24.57 7.02
N ARG A 118 25.07 -23.76 8.09
CA ARG A 118 26.23 -22.90 8.34
C ARG A 118 27.50 -23.71 8.63
N ALA A 119 27.40 -24.75 9.45
CA ALA A 119 28.54 -25.63 9.74
C ALA A 119 29.07 -26.29 8.45
N LEU A 120 28.17 -26.72 7.56
CA LEU A 120 28.56 -27.30 6.28
C LEU A 120 29.18 -26.26 5.33
N ALA A 121 28.64 -25.04 5.29
CA ALA A 121 29.22 -23.94 4.53
C ALA A 121 30.65 -23.64 4.99
N GLN A 122 30.88 -23.63 6.31
CA GLN A 122 32.20 -23.44 6.90
C GLN A 122 33.15 -24.62 6.63
N GLU A 123 32.71 -25.87 6.81
CA GLU A 123 33.49 -27.09 6.57
C GLU A 123 34.02 -27.14 5.13
N TYR A 124 33.23 -26.67 4.17
CA TYR A 124 33.51 -26.74 2.74
C TYR A 124 33.96 -25.41 2.12
N GLN A 125 34.19 -24.37 2.92
CA GLN A 125 34.54 -23.02 2.44
C GLN A 125 33.59 -22.50 1.35
N ALA A 126 32.30 -22.78 1.52
CA ALA A 126 31.24 -22.32 0.63
C ALA A 126 30.49 -21.13 1.21
N SER A 127 29.94 -20.30 0.34
CA SER A 127 29.10 -19.16 0.70
C SER A 127 27.85 -19.60 1.47
N TYR A 128 27.53 -18.85 2.53
CA TYR A 128 26.24 -18.94 3.23
C TYR A 128 25.45 -17.65 3.03
N LEU A 129 24.24 -17.75 2.49
CA LEU A 129 23.34 -16.62 2.29
C LEU A 129 22.24 -16.65 3.35
N ALA A 130 22.31 -15.71 4.30
CA ALA A 130 21.29 -15.51 5.32
C ALA A 130 20.15 -14.65 4.76
N LEU A 131 18.93 -15.19 4.77
CA LEU A 131 17.71 -14.46 4.44
C LEU A 131 16.93 -14.08 5.70
N GLU A 132 16.31 -12.91 5.72
CA GLU A 132 15.38 -12.51 6.77
C GLU A 132 14.25 -11.64 6.21
N ASP A 133 13.23 -11.39 7.03
CA ASP A 133 12.20 -10.42 6.70
C ASP A 133 12.83 -9.03 6.54
N GLY A 134 12.37 -8.28 5.53
CA GLY A 134 12.69 -6.86 5.42
C GLY A 134 12.09 -6.02 6.55
N PHE A 135 12.61 -4.80 6.70
CA PHE A 135 12.16 -3.86 7.74
C PHE A 135 10.74 -3.34 7.50
N ILE A 136 10.26 -3.37 6.25
CA ILE A 136 8.85 -3.20 5.86
C ILE A 136 8.38 -4.50 5.23
N ARG A 137 7.65 -5.32 5.99
CA ARG A 137 7.43 -6.72 5.62
C ARG A 137 6.09 -6.95 4.94
N SER A 138 4.97 -6.58 5.57
CA SER A 138 3.64 -6.97 5.11
C SER A 138 2.53 -6.19 5.80
N TYR A 139 1.28 -6.38 5.35
CA TYR A 139 0.11 -5.85 6.04
C TYR A 139 -0.11 -6.57 7.39
N ASP A 140 -0.38 -7.88 7.36
CA ASP A 140 -0.61 -8.68 8.57
C ASP A 140 0.69 -9.38 9.05
N LEU A 141 0.65 -10.00 10.23
CA LEU A 141 1.77 -10.73 10.84
C LEU A 141 2.17 -11.97 10.04
N GLY A 142 3.45 -12.31 10.09
CA GLY A 142 3.96 -13.56 9.52
C GLY A 142 3.32 -14.81 10.13
N VAL A 143 3.04 -14.77 11.44
CA VAL A 143 2.35 -15.86 12.18
C VAL A 143 0.89 -16.07 11.78
N ASN A 144 0.29 -15.11 11.05
CA ASN A 144 -1.05 -15.22 10.47
C ASN A 144 -0.99 -15.71 9.01
N GLY A 145 0.20 -16.04 8.51
CA GLY A 145 0.41 -16.56 7.17
C GLY A 145 0.51 -15.49 6.08
N SER A 146 0.73 -14.23 6.46
CA SER A 146 0.97 -13.13 5.52
C SER A 146 2.31 -13.30 4.80
N THR A 147 2.27 -13.18 3.47
CA THR A 147 3.44 -13.31 2.60
C THR A 147 4.34 -12.07 2.78
N PRO A 148 5.66 -12.24 2.94
CA PRO A 148 6.56 -11.09 3.00
C PRO A 148 6.63 -10.40 1.63
N LEU A 149 6.52 -9.08 1.63
CA LEU A 149 6.73 -8.18 0.47
C LEU A 149 8.16 -7.67 0.40
N SER A 150 8.98 -7.96 1.42
CA SER A 150 10.38 -7.58 1.48
C SER A 150 11.20 -8.65 2.17
N ILE A 151 12.37 -8.95 1.61
CA ILE A 151 13.35 -9.90 2.16
C ILE A 151 14.73 -9.25 2.11
N VAL A 152 15.47 -9.32 3.22
CA VAL A 152 16.90 -8.98 3.24
C VAL A 152 17.72 -10.22 2.94
N TYR A 153 18.89 -10.00 2.36
CA TYR A 153 19.87 -11.04 2.11
C TYR A 153 21.26 -10.57 2.51
N ASP A 154 21.99 -11.46 3.18
CA ASP A 154 23.30 -11.18 3.73
C ASP A 154 24.24 -12.35 3.48
N HIS A 155 25.36 -12.07 2.82
CA HIS A 155 26.37 -13.08 2.46
C HIS A 155 27.59 -13.02 3.40
N LEU A 156 27.64 -12.05 4.32
CA LEU A 156 28.76 -11.86 5.25
C LEU A 156 28.37 -12.28 6.67
N GLY A 157 27.16 -11.91 7.07
CA GLY A 157 26.67 -12.03 8.43
C GLY A 157 25.14 -12.12 8.45
N ILE A 158 24.55 -11.35 9.34
CA ILE A 158 23.14 -10.95 9.33
C ILE A 158 23.02 -9.70 10.22
N TYR A 159 22.16 -8.74 9.88
CA TYR A 159 22.14 -7.42 10.52
C TYR A 159 22.07 -7.42 12.06
N TYR A 160 21.39 -8.40 12.66
CA TYR A 160 21.23 -8.48 14.11
C TYR A 160 22.38 -9.20 14.84
N ASP A 161 23.38 -9.71 14.14
CA ASP A 161 24.58 -10.31 14.73
C ASP A 161 25.79 -9.40 14.50
N LEU A 162 26.19 -8.67 15.55
CA LEU A 162 27.28 -7.72 15.51
C LEU A 162 28.65 -8.35 15.82
N THR A 163 28.69 -9.65 16.18
CA THR A 163 29.96 -10.36 16.48
C THR A 163 30.86 -10.48 15.25
N LYS A 164 30.31 -10.24 14.06
CA LYS A 164 31.01 -10.17 12.77
C LYS A 164 30.37 -9.11 11.87
N PRO A 165 31.08 -8.65 10.82
CA PRO A 165 30.49 -7.74 9.84
C PRO A 165 29.26 -8.33 9.17
N SER A 166 28.30 -7.45 8.86
CA SER A 166 27.13 -7.78 8.03
C SER A 166 27.18 -6.99 6.74
N ARG A 167 26.44 -7.44 5.72
CA ARG A 167 26.27 -6.65 4.50
C ARG A 167 25.60 -5.32 4.82
N LEU A 168 24.64 -5.26 5.75
CA LEU A 168 24.03 -3.98 6.15
C LEU A 168 25.05 -2.99 6.70
N GLU A 169 25.95 -3.46 7.56
CA GLU A 169 27.04 -2.63 8.11
C GLU A 169 27.92 -2.06 6.99
N GLN A 170 28.31 -2.87 6.01
CA GLN A 170 29.06 -2.37 4.85
C GLN A 170 28.27 -1.35 4.02
N LEU A 171 26.95 -1.55 3.85
CA LEU A 171 26.10 -0.63 3.09
C LEU A 171 25.94 0.74 3.78
N ILE A 172 26.02 0.79 5.12
CA ILE A 172 26.02 2.05 5.88
C ILE A 172 27.32 2.83 5.68
N PHE A 173 28.45 2.11 5.50
CA PHE A 173 29.74 2.75 5.21
C PHE A 173 29.86 3.27 3.78
N GLN A 174 29.12 2.70 2.83
CA GLN A 174 29.12 3.18 1.44
C GLN A 174 28.65 4.63 1.37
N GLU A 175 29.41 5.47 0.67
CA GLU A 175 29.07 6.87 0.45
C GLU A 175 27.67 7.01 -0.16
N ALA A 176 26.95 8.04 0.28
CA ALA A 176 25.63 8.38 -0.19
C ALA A 176 25.70 9.70 -0.95
N SER A 177 25.20 9.68 -2.19
CA SER A 177 24.98 10.92 -2.95
C SER A 177 23.85 11.76 -2.34
N GLU A 178 23.80 13.05 -2.69
CA GLU A 178 22.72 13.95 -2.24
C GLU A 178 21.34 13.44 -2.66
N ASP A 179 21.21 12.91 -3.88
CA ASP A 179 19.98 12.34 -4.41
C ASP A 179 19.52 11.11 -3.60
N GLU A 180 20.45 10.21 -3.23
CA GLU A 180 20.14 9.06 -2.40
C GLU A 180 19.70 9.45 -0.99
N CYS A 181 20.35 10.45 -0.39
CA CYS A 181 19.93 11.02 0.89
C CYS A 181 18.53 11.64 0.80
N ALA A 182 18.21 12.34 -0.29
CA ALA A 182 16.88 12.89 -0.52
C ALA A 182 15.82 11.78 -0.67
N GLN A 183 16.15 10.67 -1.34
CA GLN A 183 15.26 9.51 -1.44
C GLN A 183 15.04 8.84 -0.07
N ALA A 184 16.08 8.71 0.74
CA ALA A 184 15.96 8.18 2.10
C ALA A 184 15.09 9.07 2.99
N GLN A 185 15.16 10.40 2.83
CA GLN A 185 14.26 11.34 3.51
C GLN A 185 12.81 11.14 3.06
N GLN A 186 12.56 11.03 1.75
CA GLN A 186 11.20 10.79 1.23
C GLN A 186 10.59 9.49 1.78
N VAL A 187 11.39 8.43 1.92
CA VAL A 187 10.94 7.16 2.52
C VAL A 187 10.53 7.36 3.98
N GLN A 188 11.30 8.12 4.77
CA GLN A 188 10.97 8.44 6.16
C GLN A 188 9.67 9.24 6.25
N ASP A 189 9.56 10.31 5.46
CA ASP A 189 8.39 11.18 5.45
C ASP A 189 7.13 10.38 5.10
N TYR A 190 7.22 9.49 4.11
CA TYR A 190 6.10 8.62 3.72
C TYR A 190 5.73 7.62 4.81
N ILE A 191 6.72 7.00 5.46
CA ILE A 191 6.51 6.10 6.61
C ILE A 191 5.77 6.83 7.74
N LEU A 192 6.18 8.06 8.06
CA LEU A 192 5.58 8.86 9.13
C LEU A 192 4.16 9.33 8.76
N ALA A 193 3.97 9.83 7.54
CA ALA A 193 2.69 10.33 7.05
C ALA A 193 1.61 9.24 7.04
N HIS A 194 2.01 7.99 6.73
CA HIS A 194 1.09 6.85 6.63
C HIS A 194 1.15 5.88 7.82
N ALA A 195 1.92 6.22 8.85
CA ALA A 195 2.15 5.39 10.03
C ALA A 195 2.54 3.94 9.66
N LEU A 196 3.51 3.79 8.76
CA LEU A 196 3.95 2.47 8.29
C LEU A 196 4.99 1.85 9.24
N SER A 197 4.97 0.53 9.35
CA SER A 197 5.88 -0.24 10.21
C SER A 197 6.22 -1.58 9.55
N LYS A 198 6.96 -2.46 10.23
CA LYS A 198 7.23 -3.83 9.76
C LYS A 198 5.93 -4.57 9.43
N TYR A 199 4.92 -4.41 10.30
CA TYR A 199 3.56 -4.94 10.12
C TYR A 199 2.55 -3.80 10.23
N ASN A 200 1.52 -3.83 9.40
CA ASN A 200 0.67 -2.66 9.13
C ASN A 200 -0.84 -2.91 9.37
N HIS A 201 -1.22 -3.99 10.04
CA HIS A 201 -2.62 -4.34 10.36
C HIS A 201 -3.17 -3.61 11.59
N ALA A 202 -2.30 -3.25 12.53
CA ALA A 202 -2.73 -2.65 13.79
C ALA A 202 -3.36 -1.26 13.56
N PRO A 203 -4.45 -0.92 14.25
CA PRO A 203 -5.11 0.38 14.13
C PRO A 203 -4.22 1.50 14.66
N ASP A 204 -4.42 2.72 14.16
CA ASP A 204 -3.77 3.91 14.72
C ASP A 204 -4.31 4.20 16.13
N LEU A 205 -3.39 4.59 17.02
CA LEU A 205 -3.72 5.09 18.35
C LEU A 205 -4.30 6.50 18.23
N THR A 206 -5.55 6.68 18.66
CA THR A 206 -6.21 7.99 18.71
C THR A 206 -5.81 8.78 19.95
N LEU A 207 -5.95 10.10 19.91
CA LEU A 207 -5.72 10.96 21.09
C LEU A 207 -6.61 10.55 22.27
N ALA A 208 -7.88 10.24 22.02
CA ALA A 208 -8.82 9.83 23.07
C ALA A 208 -8.36 8.52 23.76
N GLN A 209 -7.89 7.54 22.98
CA GLN A 209 -7.32 6.30 23.53
C GLN A 209 -6.04 6.57 24.31
N ALA A 210 -5.13 7.40 23.78
CA ALA A 210 -3.93 7.78 24.50
C ALA A 210 -4.26 8.48 25.83
N GLN A 211 -5.22 9.41 25.85
CA GLN A 211 -5.69 10.08 27.07
C GLN A 211 -6.34 9.11 28.06
N ALA A 212 -7.10 8.12 27.57
CA ALA A 212 -7.61 7.02 28.40
C ALA A 212 -6.46 6.17 28.99
N TRP A 213 -5.33 6.10 28.30
CA TRP A 213 -4.08 5.52 28.80
C TRP A 213 -3.26 6.50 29.65
N GLY A 214 -3.83 7.64 30.06
CA GLY A 214 -3.16 8.61 30.94
C GLY A 214 -2.16 9.52 30.21
N TYR A 215 -2.23 9.63 28.88
CA TYR A 215 -1.48 10.64 28.14
C TYR A 215 -1.88 12.05 28.58
N ASP A 216 -0.88 12.86 28.94
CA ASP A 216 -0.98 14.27 29.25
C ASP A 216 0.19 14.96 28.52
N SER A 217 -0.11 15.95 27.69
CA SER A 217 0.89 16.68 26.91
C SER A 217 1.88 17.46 27.78
N ASN A 218 1.60 17.66 29.07
CA ASN A 218 2.51 18.31 30.01
C ASN A 218 3.44 17.32 30.74
N LYS A 219 3.24 16.01 30.56
CA LYS A 219 4.06 14.97 31.18
C LYS A 219 4.99 14.35 30.15
N GLN A 220 6.21 14.05 30.58
CA GLN A 220 7.12 13.21 29.80
C GLN A 220 6.66 11.76 29.83
N ILE A 221 6.66 11.10 28.68
CA ILE A 221 6.26 9.70 28.52
C ILE A 221 7.42 8.91 27.91
N SER A 222 7.86 7.89 28.64
CA SER A 222 8.90 6.97 28.21
C SER A 222 8.32 5.62 27.83
N LEU A 223 8.63 5.15 26.62
CA LEU A 223 8.22 3.86 26.12
C LEU A 223 9.30 2.82 26.38
N VAL A 224 8.97 1.74 27.10
CA VAL A 224 9.78 0.54 27.24
C VAL A 224 9.22 -0.53 26.30
N VAL A 225 10.07 -1.16 25.51
CA VAL A 225 9.66 -2.12 24.48
C VAL A 225 10.01 -3.53 24.88
N ASP A 226 9.00 -4.39 24.99
CA ASP A 226 9.20 -5.84 25.16
C ASP A 226 9.48 -6.52 23.81
N GLN A 227 10.08 -7.71 23.87
CA GLN A 227 10.35 -8.56 22.70
C GLN A 227 9.92 -10.00 22.97
N THR A 228 9.84 -10.80 21.93
CA THR A 228 9.54 -12.22 22.09
C THR A 228 10.72 -12.93 22.76
N TYR A 229 10.45 -13.74 23.78
CA TYR A 229 11.46 -14.53 24.48
C TYR A 229 12.29 -15.38 23.50
N GLN A 230 13.62 -15.32 23.64
CA GLN A 230 14.60 -15.98 22.75
C GLN A 230 14.50 -15.54 21.27
N ASP A 231 14.13 -14.29 21.01
CA ASP A 231 14.33 -13.70 19.69
C ASP A 231 15.82 -13.78 19.29
N MET A 232 16.09 -14.15 18.04
CA MET A 232 17.47 -14.21 17.52
C MET A 232 18.16 -12.85 17.62
N ALA A 233 17.44 -11.75 17.44
CA ALA A 233 18.01 -10.42 17.60
C ALA A 233 18.37 -10.09 19.06
N VAL A 234 17.75 -10.74 20.05
CA VAL A 234 18.14 -10.59 21.46
C VAL A 234 19.36 -11.47 21.76
N VAL A 235 19.32 -12.73 21.34
CA VAL A 235 20.41 -13.70 21.56
C VAL A 235 21.72 -13.23 20.93
N TYR A 236 21.70 -12.83 19.65
CA TYR A 236 22.88 -12.31 18.96
C TYR A 236 23.18 -10.84 19.30
N GLY A 237 22.21 -10.15 19.90
CA GLY A 237 22.41 -8.85 20.55
C GLY A 237 23.07 -8.94 21.93
N GLN A 238 23.55 -10.12 22.34
CA GLN A 238 24.22 -10.38 23.62
C GLN A 238 23.39 -9.98 24.84
N ALA A 239 22.07 -10.04 24.72
CA ALA A 239 21.14 -9.63 25.76
C ALA A 239 20.32 -10.81 26.32
N ASN A 240 19.83 -10.64 27.54
CA ASN A 240 19.05 -11.64 28.28
C ASN A 240 18.02 -10.96 29.20
N GLU A 241 17.33 -11.73 30.04
CA GLU A 241 16.31 -11.24 30.99
C GLU A 241 16.83 -10.13 31.91
N GLN A 242 18.09 -10.23 32.37
CA GLN A 242 18.71 -9.21 33.21
C GLN A 242 18.88 -7.89 32.45
N THR A 243 19.19 -7.96 31.15
CA THR A 243 19.24 -6.78 30.28
C THR A 243 17.88 -6.07 30.20
N PHE A 244 16.78 -6.82 30.09
CA PHE A 244 15.42 -6.24 30.10
C PHE A 244 15.06 -5.62 31.46
N ALA A 245 15.45 -6.27 32.56
CA ALA A 245 15.25 -5.73 33.90
C ALA A 245 16.03 -4.42 34.11
N GLN A 246 17.30 -4.38 33.67
CA GLN A 246 18.15 -3.19 33.73
C GLN A 246 17.58 -2.05 32.86
N MET A 247 17.08 -2.36 31.67
CA MET A 247 16.43 -1.39 30.79
C MET A 247 15.23 -0.74 31.49
N LEU A 248 14.34 -1.54 32.08
CA LEU A 248 13.16 -1.02 32.79
C LEU A 248 13.55 -0.20 34.01
N GLN A 249 14.51 -0.67 34.80
CA GLN A 249 15.03 0.07 35.95
C GLN A 249 15.60 1.42 35.53
N THR A 250 16.44 1.45 34.50
CA THR A 250 17.03 2.69 33.97
C THR A 250 15.95 3.65 33.48
N ALA A 251 14.93 3.15 32.79
CA ALA A 251 13.80 3.97 32.34
C ALA A 251 13.03 4.60 33.53
N LEU A 252 12.87 3.89 34.64
CA LEU A 252 12.21 4.42 35.84
C LEU A 252 13.07 5.46 36.57
N GLU A 253 14.38 5.22 36.67
CA GLU A 253 15.34 6.09 37.34
C GLU A 253 15.58 7.40 36.58
N GLN A 254 15.71 7.33 35.24
CA GLN A 254 15.97 8.51 34.41
C GLN A 254 14.74 9.37 34.14
N ASN A 255 13.56 8.89 34.52
CA ASN A 255 12.31 9.61 34.32
C ASN A 255 11.52 9.56 35.63
N PRO A 256 11.97 10.18 36.74
CA PRO A 256 11.36 10.03 38.07
C PRO A 256 9.95 10.62 38.19
N ASP A 257 9.63 11.63 37.39
CA ASP A 257 8.32 12.32 37.39
C ASP A 257 7.46 12.01 36.14
N GLY A 258 8.02 11.26 35.18
CA GLY A 258 7.35 10.88 33.94
C GLY A 258 6.45 9.65 34.04
N GLU A 259 5.66 9.37 33.02
CA GLU A 259 4.95 8.11 32.88
C GLU A 259 5.83 7.11 32.12
N VAL A 260 5.80 5.83 32.53
CA VAL A 260 6.51 4.75 31.82
C VAL A 260 5.48 3.79 31.24
N TRP A 261 5.48 3.66 29.93
CA TRP A 261 4.60 2.76 29.19
C TRP A 261 5.38 1.53 28.74
N LEU A 262 4.91 0.34 29.07
CA LEU A 262 5.46 -0.92 28.56
C LEU A 262 4.62 -1.41 27.38
N LYS A 263 5.22 -1.43 26.18
CA LYS A 263 4.59 -2.00 24.99
C LYS A 263 4.99 -3.46 24.81
N VAL A 264 4.00 -4.33 24.86
CA VAL A 264 4.20 -5.77 24.63
C VAL A 264 4.17 -6.09 23.14
N HIS A 265 5.02 -7.03 22.74
CA HIS A 265 5.12 -7.47 21.35
C HIS A 265 3.81 -8.14 20.87
N PRO A 266 3.30 -7.86 19.65
CA PRO A 266 2.04 -8.42 19.15
C PRO A 266 1.93 -9.95 19.24
N ASP A 267 2.99 -10.69 18.92
CA ASP A 267 3.01 -12.17 19.05
C ASP A 267 2.71 -12.66 20.48
N VAL A 268 3.08 -11.89 21.51
CA VAL A 268 2.81 -12.21 22.92
C VAL A 268 1.35 -11.92 23.26
N LEU A 269 0.80 -10.81 22.76
CA LEU A 269 -0.63 -10.46 22.93
C LEU A 269 -1.55 -11.52 22.33
N THR A 270 -1.15 -12.14 21.21
CA THR A 270 -1.90 -13.25 20.60
C THR A 270 -1.79 -14.58 21.34
N GLY A 271 -1.04 -14.64 22.45
CA GLY A 271 -0.80 -15.85 23.25
C GLY A 271 0.09 -16.90 22.57
N LYS A 272 0.68 -16.57 21.40
CA LYS A 272 1.50 -17.51 20.61
C LYS A 272 2.95 -17.59 21.11
N LYS A 273 3.41 -16.60 21.87
CA LYS A 273 4.78 -16.50 22.43
C LYS A 273 4.75 -15.87 23.83
N GLN A 274 5.86 -16.01 24.55
CA GLN A 274 6.11 -15.34 25.83
C GLN A 274 7.00 -14.10 25.63
N GLY A 275 6.81 -13.07 26.44
CA GLY A 275 7.67 -11.87 26.50
C GLY A 275 8.72 -11.97 27.62
N TYR A 276 9.56 -10.94 27.77
CA TYR A 276 10.60 -10.90 28.83
C TYR A 276 10.07 -10.37 30.17
N PHE A 277 9.05 -9.51 30.15
CA PHE A 277 8.47 -8.96 31.38
C PHE A 277 7.35 -9.85 31.92
N LYS A 278 7.57 -10.44 33.11
CA LYS A 278 6.57 -11.24 33.83
C LYS A 278 5.78 -10.41 34.84
N GLU A 279 6.48 -9.55 35.57
CA GLU A 279 5.94 -8.63 36.55
C GLU A 279 6.53 -7.24 36.30
N VAL A 280 5.74 -6.21 36.54
CA VAL A 280 6.18 -4.82 36.40
C VAL A 280 5.72 -4.00 37.62
N PRO A 281 6.50 -2.98 38.03
CA PRO A 281 6.09 -2.08 39.11
C PRO A 281 4.77 -1.37 38.81
N ALA A 282 4.02 -1.02 39.86
CA ALA A 282 2.70 -0.36 39.73
C ALA A 282 2.72 0.96 38.93
N ARG A 283 3.88 1.63 38.87
CA ARG A 283 4.11 2.87 38.11
C ARG A 283 4.16 2.65 36.59
N VAL A 284 4.39 1.41 36.14
CA VAL A 284 4.52 1.07 34.73
C VAL A 284 3.13 0.77 34.18
N ARG A 285 2.73 1.50 33.14
CA ARG A 285 1.49 1.25 32.43
C ARG A 285 1.69 0.19 31.36
N PHE A 286 0.88 -0.87 31.42
CA PHE A 286 0.93 -1.95 30.45
C PHE A 286 0.04 -1.66 29.23
N ILE A 287 0.65 -1.62 28.04
CA ILE A 287 -0.08 -1.50 26.77
C ILE A 287 -0.26 -2.90 26.19
N SER A 288 -1.39 -3.52 26.54
CA SER A 288 -1.81 -4.85 26.04
C SER A 288 -2.62 -4.80 24.75
N GLN A 289 -2.96 -3.61 24.26
CA GLN A 289 -3.74 -3.44 23.05
C GLN A 289 -2.82 -3.44 21.84
N ASP A 290 -3.28 -4.05 20.75
CA ASP A 290 -2.58 -3.94 19.48
C ASP A 290 -2.78 -2.53 18.92
N CYS A 291 -1.67 -1.84 18.67
CA CYS A 291 -1.67 -0.47 18.19
C CYS A 291 -0.50 -0.27 17.24
N ASN A 292 -0.71 0.56 16.21
CA ASN A 292 0.32 0.86 15.24
C ASN A 292 1.53 1.56 15.91
N PRO A 293 2.77 1.08 15.70
CA PRO A 293 3.93 1.64 16.38
C PRO A 293 4.20 3.12 16.06
N GLN A 294 4.11 3.53 14.80
CA GLN A 294 4.32 4.93 14.42
C GLN A 294 3.26 5.87 15.01
N SER A 295 2.01 5.43 15.06
CA SER A 295 0.95 6.19 15.73
C SER A 295 1.17 6.32 17.25
N LEU A 296 1.69 5.27 17.89
CA LEU A 296 2.04 5.27 19.31
C LEU A 296 3.19 6.23 19.60
N LEU A 297 4.21 6.25 18.74
CA LEU A 297 5.39 7.09 18.90
C LEU A 297 5.05 8.59 18.95
N LYS A 298 3.90 9.02 18.39
CA LYS A 298 3.43 10.42 18.48
C LYS A 298 3.18 10.88 19.92
N PHE A 299 2.97 9.95 20.86
CA PHE A 299 2.61 10.22 22.25
C PHE A 299 3.73 9.93 23.25
N VAL A 300 4.96 9.69 22.78
CA VAL A 300 6.12 9.36 23.64
C VAL A 300 7.31 10.24 23.30
N ASP A 301 8.20 10.45 24.27
CA ASP A 301 9.39 11.30 24.13
C ASP A 301 10.68 10.47 24.00
N LYS A 302 10.79 9.44 24.86
CA LYS A 302 11.94 8.55 24.93
C LYS A 302 11.52 7.11 24.69
N VAL A 303 12.39 6.33 24.06
CA VAL A 303 12.16 4.92 23.76
C VAL A 303 13.34 4.09 24.23
N TYR A 304 13.07 3.13 25.11
CA TYR A 304 14.01 2.20 25.70
C TYR A 304 13.80 0.83 25.06
N VAL A 305 14.85 0.32 24.41
CA VAL A 305 14.84 -0.94 23.65
C VAL A 305 16.04 -1.79 24.00
N VAL A 306 15.88 -3.11 23.91
CA VAL A 306 17.02 -4.03 23.90
C VAL A 306 17.59 -4.11 22.49
N THR A 307 16.88 -4.78 21.56
CA THR A 307 17.29 -4.84 20.14
C THR A 307 16.15 -4.69 19.13
N SER A 308 14.95 -4.35 19.62
CA SER A 308 13.74 -4.26 18.80
C SER A 308 13.90 -3.32 17.61
N GLN A 309 13.33 -3.68 16.45
CA GLN A 309 13.25 -2.77 15.30
C GLN A 309 12.51 -1.46 15.63
N LEU A 310 11.64 -1.48 16.64
CA LEU A 310 10.93 -0.30 17.12
C LEU A 310 11.87 0.84 17.57
N GLY A 311 13.10 0.52 17.99
CA GLY A 311 14.10 1.54 18.30
C GLY A 311 14.53 2.33 17.06
N PHE A 312 14.74 1.66 15.92
CA PHE A 312 15.02 2.36 14.67
C PHE A 312 13.82 3.15 14.15
N GLU A 313 12.61 2.59 14.30
CA GLU A 313 11.37 3.28 13.98
C GLU A 313 11.16 4.55 14.84
N ALA A 314 11.61 4.52 16.09
CA ALA A 314 11.61 5.67 16.99
C ALA A 314 12.62 6.74 16.56
N LEU A 315 13.79 6.37 16.02
CA LEU A 315 14.72 7.33 15.40
C LEU A 315 14.07 8.03 14.20
N ILE A 316 13.40 7.28 13.31
CA ILE A 316 12.62 7.86 12.19
C ILE A 316 11.56 8.84 12.70
N ALA A 317 10.89 8.52 13.82
CA ALA A 317 9.92 9.40 14.46
C ALA A 317 10.55 10.57 15.27
N GLY A 318 11.87 10.77 15.20
CA GLY A 318 12.58 11.85 15.88
C GLY A 318 12.62 11.72 17.40
N LYS A 319 12.56 10.50 17.94
CA LYS A 319 12.56 10.23 19.38
C LYS A 319 13.95 9.95 19.92
N GLN A 320 14.15 10.21 21.20
CA GLN A 320 15.36 9.80 21.89
C GLN A 320 15.33 8.29 22.13
N VAL A 321 16.38 7.57 21.71
CA VAL A 321 16.43 6.11 21.75
C VAL A 321 17.59 5.63 22.61
N HIS A 322 17.27 4.79 23.58
CA HIS A 322 18.19 4.16 24.51
C HIS A 322 18.28 2.66 24.21
N THR A 323 19.48 2.14 23.92
CA THR A 323 19.70 0.74 23.54
C THR A 323 20.45 -0.03 24.63
N PHE A 324 19.96 -1.23 24.98
CA PHE A 324 20.55 -2.08 26.01
C PHE A 324 21.17 -3.37 25.47
N GLY A 325 20.82 -3.77 24.24
CA GLY A 325 21.47 -4.85 23.52
C GLY A 325 22.33 -4.33 22.36
N ALA A 326 23.18 -5.18 21.81
CA ALA A 326 23.97 -4.87 20.63
C ALA A 326 23.11 -4.97 19.35
N CYS A 327 22.37 -3.91 19.01
CA CYS A 327 21.51 -3.86 17.82
C CYS A 327 22.17 -3.14 16.62
N TRP A 328 21.64 -3.39 15.42
CA TRP A 328 22.27 -2.95 14.17
C TRP A 328 22.40 -1.43 14.01
N TYR A 329 21.48 -0.68 14.60
CA TYR A 329 21.42 0.78 14.55
C TYR A 329 22.09 1.48 15.76
N ALA A 330 22.71 0.71 16.67
CA ALA A 330 23.53 1.24 17.77
C ALA A 330 24.99 1.48 17.33
N GLY A 331 25.65 2.44 17.98
CA GLY A 331 27.06 2.80 17.76
C GLY A 331 27.29 3.77 16.60
N TRP A 332 26.24 4.31 15.98
CA TRP A 332 26.35 5.25 14.85
C TRP A 332 26.20 6.72 15.26
N GLY A 333 26.13 7.02 16.57
CA GLY A 333 25.95 8.37 17.10
C GLY A 333 24.50 8.88 17.13
N LEU A 334 23.53 8.01 16.84
CA LEU A 334 22.09 8.35 16.82
C LEU A 334 21.33 7.88 18.07
N THR A 335 21.95 7.04 18.91
CA THR A 335 21.35 6.40 20.07
C THR A 335 22.20 6.59 21.31
N GLN A 336 21.57 6.52 22.48
CA GLN A 336 22.27 6.35 23.76
C GLN A 336 22.47 4.86 23.99
N ASP A 337 23.70 4.38 23.82
CA ASP A 337 24.04 2.96 23.88
C ASP A 337 24.60 2.57 25.25
N TYR A 338 24.02 1.56 25.89
CA TYR A 338 24.43 1.07 27.22
C TYR A 338 25.22 -0.23 27.15
N HIS A 339 25.18 -0.95 26.03
CA HIS A 339 25.84 -2.24 25.89
C HIS A 339 27.37 -2.05 25.70
N PRO A 340 28.23 -2.63 26.55
CA PRO A 340 29.68 -2.40 26.50
C PRO A 340 30.33 -2.75 25.15
N PHE A 341 29.85 -3.81 24.49
CA PHE A 341 30.35 -4.20 23.17
C PHE A 341 30.14 -3.12 22.09
N ILE A 342 29.10 -2.28 22.20
CA ILE A 342 28.91 -1.17 21.27
C ILE A 342 29.97 -0.10 21.49
N ALA A 343 30.26 0.24 22.75
CA ALA A 343 31.33 1.18 23.08
C ALA A 343 32.69 0.68 22.58
N GLU A 344 32.96 -0.62 22.69
CA GLU A 344 34.16 -1.26 22.12
C GLU A 344 34.24 -1.05 20.59
N LEU A 345 33.18 -1.35 19.85
CA LEU A 345 33.14 -1.17 18.40
C LEU A 345 33.34 0.29 17.96
N VAL A 346 32.77 1.25 18.71
CA VAL A 346 32.97 2.69 18.47
C VAL A 346 34.42 3.09 18.74
N ASN A 347 35.00 2.63 19.84
CA ASN A 347 36.39 2.95 20.20
C ASN A 347 37.41 2.37 19.22
N GLN A 348 37.13 1.21 18.62
CA GLN A 348 37.95 0.63 17.57
C GLN A 348 37.91 1.48 16.27
N GLY A 349 36.80 2.16 15.98
CA GLY A 349 36.64 3.05 14.83
C GLY A 349 36.57 2.37 13.46
N GLU A 350 36.80 1.05 13.36
CA GLU A 350 36.81 0.32 12.09
C GLU A 350 35.41 -0.07 11.60
N ARG A 351 34.49 -0.38 12.53
CA ARG A 351 33.15 -0.93 12.22
C ARG A 351 31.99 -0.03 12.62
N ARG A 352 32.27 1.04 13.37
CA ARG A 352 31.27 2.04 13.81
C ARG A 352 31.88 3.42 13.75
N CYS A 353 31.12 4.37 13.20
CA CYS A 353 31.45 5.79 13.18
C CYS A 353 30.15 6.62 13.21
N ALA A 354 30.25 7.94 13.39
CA ALA A 354 29.07 8.80 13.32
C ALA A 354 28.44 8.78 11.92
N LYS A 355 27.14 8.53 11.84
CA LYS A 355 26.35 8.51 10.61
C LYS A 355 25.04 9.25 10.78
N SER A 356 24.53 9.82 9.70
CA SER A 356 23.20 10.43 9.66
C SER A 356 22.10 9.37 9.64
N LEU A 357 20.90 9.74 10.08
CA LEU A 357 19.73 8.87 9.98
C LEU A 357 19.40 8.52 8.52
N ASN A 358 19.60 9.46 7.59
CA ASN A 358 19.39 9.25 6.16
C ASN A 358 20.31 8.15 5.61
N GLU A 359 21.57 8.09 6.01
CA GLU A 359 22.50 7.02 5.62
C GLU A 359 22.04 5.65 6.14
N LEU A 360 21.56 5.57 7.38
CA LEU A 360 21.02 4.32 7.92
C LEU A 360 19.74 3.89 7.20
N VAL A 361 18.83 4.82 6.92
CA VAL A 361 17.59 4.53 6.18
C VAL A 361 17.91 4.11 4.74
N LEU A 362 18.83 4.79 4.06
CA LEU A 362 19.30 4.44 2.73
C LEU A 362 19.82 2.98 2.71
N ALA A 363 20.71 2.64 3.64
CA ALA A 363 21.25 1.29 3.72
C ALA A 363 20.14 0.27 4.02
N ALA A 364 19.33 0.51 5.05
CA ALA A 364 18.36 -0.45 5.57
C ALA A 364 17.12 -0.64 4.67
N TYR A 365 16.62 0.41 4.04
CA TYR A 365 15.36 0.38 3.29
C TYR A 365 15.57 0.40 1.77
N LEU A 366 16.64 1.01 1.26
CA LEU A 366 16.84 1.14 -0.19
C LEU A 366 17.90 0.18 -0.77
N ARG A 367 18.99 -0.10 -0.03
CA ARG A 367 20.13 -0.90 -0.52
C ARG A 367 20.15 -2.36 -0.05
N TYR A 368 19.69 -2.62 1.17
CA TYR A 368 19.80 -3.94 1.80
C TYR A 368 18.70 -4.93 1.37
N PRO A 369 17.40 -4.58 1.37
CA PRO A 369 16.31 -5.50 1.04
C PRO A 369 16.01 -5.56 -0.46
N ARG A 370 15.37 -6.66 -0.88
CA ARG A 370 14.61 -6.74 -2.14
C ARG A 370 13.11 -6.68 -1.85
N TYR A 371 12.35 -6.12 -2.79
CA TYR A 371 10.91 -5.94 -2.65
C TYR A 371 10.16 -6.71 -3.72
N ALA A 372 9.00 -7.27 -3.34
CA ALA A 372 8.08 -7.93 -4.26
C ALA A 372 6.93 -6.98 -4.58
N ASN A 373 6.56 -6.88 -5.85
CA ASN A 373 5.32 -6.22 -6.24
C ASN A 373 4.15 -6.94 -5.54
N PRO A 374 3.34 -6.26 -4.71
CA PRO A 374 2.28 -6.90 -3.92
C PRO A 374 1.19 -7.59 -4.75
N ALA A 375 0.97 -7.14 -5.99
CA ALA A 375 -0.06 -7.65 -6.87
C ALA A 375 0.38 -8.88 -7.65
N THR A 376 1.53 -8.77 -8.33
CA THR A 376 2.03 -9.83 -9.22
C THR A 376 2.87 -10.85 -8.45
N GLY A 377 3.46 -10.44 -7.33
CA GLY A 377 4.46 -11.19 -6.59
C GLY A 377 5.85 -11.19 -7.25
N GLU A 378 6.01 -10.52 -8.40
CA GLU A 378 7.27 -10.36 -9.15
C GLU A 378 8.21 -9.37 -8.47
N GLU A 379 9.42 -9.18 -9.01
CA GLU A 379 10.34 -8.15 -8.52
C GLU A 379 9.69 -6.76 -8.57
N GLY A 380 9.87 -6.00 -7.48
CA GLY A 380 9.34 -4.66 -7.33
C GLY A 380 10.29 -3.75 -6.56
N ASN A 381 9.78 -2.59 -6.15
CA ASN A 381 10.55 -1.61 -5.39
C ASN A 381 9.85 -1.22 -4.08
N ILE A 382 10.58 -0.51 -3.22
CA ILE A 382 10.09 -0.06 -1.92
C ILE A 382 8.78 0.72 -2.04
N TRP A 383 8.68 1.62 -3.02
CA TRP A 383 7.53 2.50 -3.16
C TRP A 383 6.27 1.74 -3.56
N GLN A 384 6.39 0.68 -4.37
CA GLN A 384 5.25 -0.19 -4.66
C GLN A 384 4.72 -0.85 -3.38
N VAL A 385 5.62 -1.23 -2.48
CA VAL A 385 5.26 -1.81 -1.18
C VAL A 385 4.69 -0.76 -0.23
N LEU A 386 5.31 0.42 -0.10
CA LEU A 386 4.85 1.49 0.78
C LEU A 386 3.47 2.00 0.40
N THR A 387 3.25 2.32 -0.89
CA THR A 387 1.96 2.81 -1.40
C THR A 387 0.86 1.75 -1.26
N TYR A 388 1.16 0.47 -1.54
CA TYR A 388 0.22 -0.62 -1.30
C TYR A 388 -0.15 -0.75 0.18
N LEU A 389 0.83 -0.69 1.10
CA LEU A 389 0.58 -0.81 2.54
C LEU A 389 -0.22 0.39 3.07
N ALA A 390 0.09 1.60 2.62
CA ALA A 390 -0.69 2.80 2.93
C ALA A 390 -2.15 2.67 2.46
N GLN A 391 -2.37 2.17 1.24
CA GLN A 391 -3.70 1.89 0.71
C GLN A 391 -4.43 0.80 1.52
N GLN A 392 -3.76 -0.29 1.91
CA GLN A 392 -4.36 -1.33 2.76
C GLN A 392 -4.80 -0.75 4.11
N ARG A 393 -3.96 0.08 4.74
CA ARG A 393 -4.30 0.75 6.01
C ARG A 393 -5.51 1.65 5.85
N ALA A 394 -5.53 2.51 4.84
CA ALA A 394 -6.66 3.40 4.56
C ALA A 394 -7.95 2.62 4.28
N TYR A 395 -7.87 1.55 3.48
CA TYR A 395 -8.98 0.65 3.17
C TYR A 395 -9.57 0.01 4.44
N HIS A 396 -8.73 -0.56 5.30
CA HIS A 396 -9.18 -1.22 6.53
C HIS A 396 -9.69 -0.23 7.58
N ALA A 397 -9.12 0.98 7.65
CA ALA A 397 -9.61 2.05 8.52
C ALA A 397 -11.05 2.48 8.17
N LYS A 398 -11.40 2.51 6.87
CA LYS A 398 -12.77 2.82 6.40
C LYS A 398 -13.76 1.69 6.69
N LEU A 399 -13.30 0.45 6.83
CA LEU A 399 -14.13 -0.75 6.88
C LEU A 399 -14.04 -1.47 8.23
N GLN A 400 -14.15 -0.72 9.33
CA GLN A 400 -14.18 -1.26 10.68
C GLN A 400 -15.61 -1.63 11.11
N GLY A 401 -15.71 -2.54 12.09
CA GLY A 401 -16.96 -2.96 12.71
C GLY A 401 -17.78 -3.97 11.89
N GLU A 402 -19.07 -4.08 12.19
CA GLU A 402 -19.96 -4.94 11.42
C GLU A 402 -20.38 -4.28 10.10
N LEU A 403 -20.03 -4.88 8.97
CA LEU A 403 -20.26 -4.27 7.66
C LEU A 403 -21.55 -4.79 7.00
N TYR A 404 -22.42 -3.88 6.58
CA TYR A 404 -23.69 -4.21 5.92
C TYR A 404 -23.82 -3.54 4.54
N ALA A 405 -23.80 -4.34 3.48
CA ALA A 405 -24.07 -3.85 2.12
C ALA A 405 -25.56 -3.94 1.79
N LEU A 406 -26.20 -2.78 1.58
CA LEU A 406 -27.67 -2.68 1.47
C LEU A 406 -28.18 -2.69 0.03
N ASP A 407 -29.25 -3.47 -0.18
CA ASP A 407 -30.10 -3.48 -1.38
C ASP A 407 -29.34 -3.67 -2.70
N MET A 408 -28.20 -4.37 -2.64
CA MET A 408 -27.39 -4.69 -3.80
C MET A 408 -28.03 -5.82 -4.62
N SER A 409 -28.14 -5.61 -5.93
CA SER A 409 -28.51 -6.68 -6.88
C SER A 409 -27.53 -7.85 -6.82
N PHE A 410 -27.95 -9.06 -7.21
CA PHE A 410 -27.08 -10.25 -7.19
C PHE A 410 -25.76 -10.04 -7.95
N TRP A 411 -25.82 -9.39 -9.12
CA TRP A 411 -24.63 -9.01 -9.88
C TRP A 411 -23.70 -8.08 -9.08
N LYS A 412 -24.23 -7.01 -8.48
CA LYS A 412 -23.44 -6.09 -7.65
C LYS A 412 -22.77 -6.83 -6.50
N ARG A 413 -23.47 -7.77 -5.84
CA ARG A 413 -22.87 -8.59 -4.78
C ARG A 413 -21.68 -9.39 -5.30
N ALA A 414 -21.79 -10.02 -6.45
CA ALA A 414 -20.72 -10.82 -7.04
C ALA A 414 -19.48 -9.97 -7.37
N VAL A 415 -19.64 -8.79 -7.99
CA VAL A 415 -18.51 -7.93 -8.34
C VAL A 415 -17.90 -7.17 -7.16
N LEU A 416 -18.69 -6.91 -6.10
CA LEU A 416 -18.20 -6.24 -4.90
C LEU A 416 -17.39 -7.17 -3.99
N LYS A 417 -17.75 -8.47 -3.94
CA LYS A 417 -17.11 -9.45 -3.06
C LYS A 417 -15.58 -9.43 -3.11
N PRO A 418 -14.91 -9.39 -4.28
CA PRO A 418 -13.45 -9.33 -4.34
C PRO A 418 -12.84 -8.06 -3.73
N PHE A 419 -13.58 -6.96 -3.65
CA PHE A 419 -13.11 -5.67 -3.12
C PHE A 419 -13.49 -5.42 -1.67
N LEU A 420 -14.24 -6.34 -1.06
CA LEU A 420 -14.76 -6.18 0.29
C LEU A 420 -14.19 -7.26 1.23
N PRO A 421 -14.10 -6.98 2.54
CA PRO A 421 -13.67 -7.99 3.51
C PRO A 421 -14.64 -9.18 3.53
N ALA A 422 -14.13 -10.38 3.84
CA ALA A 422 -14.94 -11.61 3.85
C ALA A 422 -16.16 -11.55 4.80
N GLY A 423 -16.14 -10.68 5.81
CA GLY A 423 -17.20 -10.52 6.82
C GLY A 423 -18.39 -9.63 6.42
N VAL A 424 -18.43 -9.06 5.20
CA VAL A 424 -19.54 -8.18 4.78
C VAL A 424 -20.87 -8.95 4.67
N LYS A 425 -21.91 -8.44 5.33
CA LYS A 425 -23.27 -8.97 5.28
C LYS A 425 -24.08 -8.24 4.21
N PHE A 426 -24.38 -8.91 3.10
CA PHE A 426 -25.32 -8.38 2.09
C PHE A 426 -26.77 -8.60 2.54
N THR A 427 -27.53 -7.53 2.74
CA THR A 427 -28.90 -7.60 3.26
C THR A 427 -29.81 -6.54 2.64
N THR A 428 -31.10 -6.57 2.97
CA THR A 428 -32.02 -5.48 2.65
C THR A 428 -32.13 -4.52 3.81
N ARG A 429 -32.48 -3.27 3.52
CA ARG A 429 -32.75 -2.24 4.52
C ARG A 429 -33.75 -2.71 5.59
N GLU A 430 -34.86 -3.33 5.17
CA GLU A 430 -35.92 -3.78 6.09
C GLU A 430 -35.42 -4.85 7.06
N LYS A 431 -34.58 -5.77 6.56
CA LYS A 431 -33.99 -6.82 7.40
C LYS A 431 -32.99 -6.22 8.39
N LEU A 432 -32.17 -5.27 7.96
CA LEU A 432 -31.23 -4.61 8.85
C LEU A 432 -31.95 -3.78 9.93
N ALA A 433 -32.97 -3.01 9.57
CA ALA A 433 -33.77 -2.25 10.52
C ALA A 433 -34.35 -3.14 11.64
N LYS A 434 -34.82 -4.36 11.29
CA LYS A 434 -35.29 -5.35 12.27
C LYS A 434 -34.17 -5.91 13.16
N ILE A 435 -32.95 -6.05 12.63
CA ILE A 435 -31.78 -6.50 13.41
C ILE A 435 -31.38 -5.42 14.40
N LEU A 436 -31.23 -4.17 13.92
CA LEU A 436 -30.84 -3.03 14.73
C LEU A 436 -31.86 -2.74 15.81
N SER A 437 -33.17 -2.74 15.51
CA SER A 437 -34.21 -2.51 16.52
C SER A 437 -34.17 -3.54 17.65
N LYS A 438 -33.96 -4.83 17.32
CA LYS A 438 -33.78 -5.89 18.33
C LYS A 438 -32.51 -5.71 19.14
N GLN A 439 -31.40 -5.33 18.51
CA GLN A 439 -30.13 -5.07 19.19
C GLN A 439 -30.25 -3.89 20.16
N THR A 440 -30.85 -2.77 19.72
CA THR A 440 -31.11 -1.60 20.56
C THR A 440 -32.01 -1.94 21.74
N ALA A 441 -33.09 -2.70 21.53
CA ALA A 441 -33.97 -3.12 22.63
C ALA A 441 -33.22 -3.97 23.68
N LYS A 442 -32.35 -4.89 23.23
CA LYS A 442 -31.54 -5.73 24.12
C LYS A 442 -30.48 -4.94 24.89
N LEU A 443 -29.85 -3.95 24.25
CA LEU A 443 -28.90 -3.04 24.88
C LEU A 443 -29.58 -2.22 25.98
N ASN A 444 -30.71 -1.57 25.66
CA ASN A 444 -31.48 -0.78 26.63
C ASN A 444 -31.93 -1.64 27.83
N GLN A 445 -32.34 -2.90 27.59
CA GLN A 445 -32.69 -3.81 28.67
C GLN A 445 -31.48 -4.13 29.57
N LYS A 446 -30.30 -4.38 28.98
CA LYS A 446 -29.06 -4.67 29.74
C LYS A 446 -28.60 -3.46 30.54
N GLU A 447 -28.68 -2.26 29.96
CA GLU A 447 -28.36 -1.00 30.64
C GLU A 447 -29.30 -0.74 31.81
N ASN A 448 -30.61 -0.94 31.63
CA ASN A 448 -31.58 -0.83 32.70
C ASN A 448 -31.30 -1.81 33.86
N LEU A 449 -30.99 -3.09 33.56
CA LEU A 449 -30.61 -4.06 34.59
C LEU A 449 -29.31 -3.66 35.31
N LYS A 450 -28.31 -3.14 34.58
CA LYS A 450 -27.04 -2.70 35.16
C LYS A 450 -27.24 -1.49 36.07
N ALA A 451 -28.06 -0.51 35.66
CA ALA A 451 -28.42 0.64 36.47
C ALA A 451 -29.16 0.24 37.76
N GLN A 452 -30.08 -0.72 37.67
CA GLN A 452 -30.78 -1.27 38.84
C GLN A 452 -29.84 -1.96 39.82
N LYS A 453 -28.90 -2.78 39.32
CA LYS A 453 -27.87 -3.42 40.17
C LYS A 453 -26.94 -2.42 40.82
N LEU A 454 -26.50 -1.41 40.07
CA LEU A 454 -25.63 -0.35 40.61
C LEU A 454 -26.35 0.45 41.70
N GLN A 455 -27.65 0.74 41.54
CA GLN A 455 -28.46 1.38 42.58
C GLN A 455 -28.64 0.51 43.83
N GLN A 456 -28.70 -0.83 43.69
CA GLN A 456 -28.72 -1.76 44.82
C GLN A 456 -27.37 -1.80 45.55
N GLU A 457 -26.27 -1.94 44.82
CA GLU A 457 -24.91 -1.93 45.38
C GLU A 457 -24.59 -0.60 46.08
N GLN A 458 -25.07 0.54 45.56
CA GLN A 458 -24.96 1.85 46.21
C GLN A 458 -25.78 1.99 47.50
N LYS A 459 -26.88 1.23 47.63
CA LYS A 459 -27.63 1.17 48.89
C LYS A 459 -26.93 0.29 49.94
N GLU A 460 -26.10 -0.66 49.50
CA GLU A 460 -25.42 -1.63 50.38
C GLU A 460 -24.00 -1.18 50.78
N LEU A 461 -23.30 -0.41 49.94
CA LEU A 461 -21.98 0.17 50.23
C LEU A 461 -22.11 1.67 50.52
N GLY A 462 -21.99 2.05 51.80
CA GLY A 462 -21.93 3.45 52.22
C GLY A 462 -20.86 4.28 51.49
N GLU A 463 -21.11 5.59 51.43
CA GLU A 463 -20.65 6.65 50.49
C GLU A 463 -19.14 6.81 50.12
N GLN A 464 -18.22 5.88 50.38
CA GLN A 464 -16.79 6.12 50.16
C GLN A 464 -16.12 5.17 49.17
N LYS A 465 -16.39 5.34 47.86
CA LYS A 465 -15.43 5.07 46.74
C LYS A 465 -15.93 5.35 45.30
N ASN A 466 -17.02 6.08 45.07
CA ASN A 466 -17.76 5.90 43.81
C ASN A 466 -17.40 6.76 42.58
N ASN A 467 -16.68 7.88 42.66
CA ASN A 467 -16.64 8.79 41.49
C ASN A 467 -15.64 8.44 40.36
N ARG A 468 -14.50 7.79 40.64
CA ARG A 468 -13.49 7.48 39.61
C ARG A 468 -13.76 6.19 38.83
N GLU A 469 -14.31 5.16 39.48
CA GLU A 469 -14.75 3.93 38.81
C GLU A 469 -16.05 4.14 38.02
N GLN A 470 -16.94 5.03 38.47
CA GLN A 470 -18.13 5.41 37.69
C GLN A 470 -17.76 6.07 36.37
N GLN A 471 -16.79 6.99 36.37
CA GLN A 471 -16.37 7.68 35.15
C GLN A 471 -15.70 6.73 34.15
N SER A 472 -14.88 5.78 34.61
CA SER A 472 -14.23 4.79 33.74
C SER A 472 -15.21 3.73 33.21
N ILE A 473 -16.21 3.33 34.01
CA ILE A 473 -17.26 2.40 33.57
C ILE A 473 -18.26 3.09 32.63
N GLU A 474 -18.60 4.37 32.82
CA GLU A 474 -19.42 5.14 31.89
C GLU A 474 -18.73 5.37 30.54
N LEU A 475 -17.42 5.67 30.55
CA LEU A 475 -16.59 5.77 29.35
C LEU A 475 -16.50 4.43 28.62
N GLN A 476 -16.27 3.31 29.33
CA GLN A 476 -16.24 1.97 28.74
C GLN A 476 -17.62 1.50 28.23
N ASN A 477 -18.72 1.91 28.88
CA ASN A 477 -20.08 1.56 28.43
C ASN A 477 -20.48 2.37 27.19
N LYS A 478 -20.05 3.63 27.04
CA LYS A 478 -20.25 4.42 25.80
C LYS A 478 -19.48 3.83 24.60
N GLU A 479 -18.35 3.15 24.84
CA GLU A 479 -17.56 2.48 23.80
C GLU A 479 -18.15 1.14 23.32
N GLN A 480 -19.07 0.52 24.07
CA GLN A 480 -19.69 -0.78 23.73
C GLN A 480 -20.97 -0.69 22.87
N GLN A 481 -21.21 0.43 22.18
CA GLN A 481 -22.18 0.43 21.08
C GLN A 481 -21.62 -0.37 19.91
N HIS A 482 -22.33 -1.43 19.50
CA HIS A 482 -21.99 -2.22 18.32
C HIS A 482 -21.96 -1.33 17.07
N LYS A 483 -20.79 -0.79 16.71
CA LYS A 483 -20.63 0.06 15.53
C LYS A 483 -20.74 -0.79 14.27
N ALA A 484 -21.88 -0.69 13.60
CA ALA A 484 -22.09 -1.20 12.25
C ALA A 484 -21.82 -0.09 11.23
N THR A 485 -21.31 -0.46 10.06
CA THR A 485 -21.04 0.45 8.94
C THR A 485 -21.85 0.04 7.72
N LEU A 486 -22.54 1.00 7.10
CA LEU A 486 -23.36 0.76 5.92
C LEU A 486 -22.55 0.97 4.64
N LEU A 487 -22.63 0.00 3.73
CA LEU A 487 -22.05 0.10 2.40
C LEU A 487 -23.16 0.35 1.37
N LEU A 488 -23.13 1.50 0.72
CA LEU A 488 -24.14 1.94 -0.24
C LEU A 488 -23.52 2.14 -1.62
N TRP A 489 -24.28 1.94 -2.70
CA TRP A 489 -23.80 2.21 -4.06
C TRP A 489 -24.15 3.65 -4.47
N GLY A 490 -23.19 4.38 -5.05
CA GLY A 490 -23.32 5.79 -5.40
C GLY A 490 -23.69 6.64 -4.19
N GLN A 491 -24.55 7.65 -4.37
CA GLN A 491 -25.01 8.54 -3.29
C GLN A 491 -25.79 7.81 -2.17
N GLY A 492 -26.36 6.64 -2.48
CA GLY A 492 -27.37 5.98 -1.63
C GLY A 492 -28.77 6.52 -1.90
N LYS A 493 -29.80 5.69 -1.61
CA LYS A 493 -31.21 6.08 -1.72
C LYS A 493 -31.69 6.71 -0.41
N ALA A 494 -32.65 7.64 -0.47
CA ALA A 494 -33.17 8.33 0.72
C ALA A 494 -33.54 7.38 1.89
N PRO A 495 -34.28 6.26 1.69
CA PRO A 495 -34.60 5.36 2.79
C PRO A 495 -33.38 4.68 3.44
N GLN A 496 -32.27 4.53 2.72
CA GLN A 496 -31.03 3.97 3.26
C GLN A 496 -30.32 4.99 4.14
N LEU A 497 -30.33 6.27 3.71
CA LEU A 497 -29.74 7.38 4.45
C LEU A 497 -30.54 7.70 5.72
N GLU A 498 -31.87 7.63 5.65
CA GLU A 498 -32.76 7.74 6.81
C GLU A 498 -32.44 6.67 7.87
N LEU A 499 -32.23 5.42 7.45
CA LEU A 499 -31.84 4.34 8.37
C LEU A 499 -30.47 4.62 9.01
N ALA A 500 -29.49 5.07 8.21
CA ALA A 500 -28.17 5.43 8.71
C ALA A 500 -28.27 6.55 9.76
N GLN A 501 -29.07 7.59 9.50
CA GLN A 501 -29.29 8.69 10.42
C GLN A 501 -30.02 8.25 11.70
N GLN A 502 -31.07 7.44 11.58
CA GLN A 502 -31.87 6.94 12.70
C GLN A 502 -31.00 6.19 13.72
N TYR A 503 -30.03 5.39 13.25
CA TYR A 503 -29.15 4.57 14.08
C TYR A 503 -27.73 5.12 14.20
N GLN A 504 -27.47 6.34 13.71
CA GLN A 504 -26.16 7.03 13.74
C GLN A 504 -25.02 6.16 13.18
N LEU A 505 -25.29 5.45 12.08
CA LEU A 505 -24.36 4.53 11.46
C LEU A 505 -23.46 5.26 10.45
N PRO A 506 -22.14 5.03 10.46
CA PRO A 506 -21.26 5.49 9.38
C PRO A 506 -21.67 4.88 8.04
N VAL A 507 -21.49 5.65 6.97
CA VAL A 507 -21.82 5.26 5.59
C VAL A 507 -20.55 5.33 4.75
N VAL A 508 -20.25 4.23 4.06
CA VAL A 508 -19.24 4.18 2.99
C VAL A 508 -19.95 3.99 1.66
N ARG A 509 -19.69 4.90 0.73
CA ARG A 509 -20.25 4.89 -0.63
C ARG A 509 -19.28 4.20 -1.58
N ILE A 510 -19.83 3.35 -2.43
CA ILE A 510 -19.09 2.56 -3.40
C ILE A 510 -19.51 2.98 -4.80
N GLU A 511 -18.54 3.19 -5.68
CA GLU A 511 -18.80 3.44 -7.10
C GLU A 511 -17.71 2.82 -7.98
N ASP A 512 -17.98 2.70 -9.28
CA ASP A 512 -16.96 2.31 -10.24
C ASP A 512 -15.78 3.29 -10.23
N GLY A 513 -14.55 2.76 -10.26
CA GLY A 513 -13.34 3.56 -10.42
C GLY A 513 -13.19 4.15 -11.83
N PHE A 514 -12.18 5.00 -12.00
CA PHE A 514 -11.97 5.77 -13.24
C PHE A 514 -11.36 4.94 -14.38
N ILE A 515 -10.54 3.94 -14.05
CA ILE A 515 -10.02 2.93 -14.99
C ILE A 515 -10.75 1.62 -14.71
N ARG A 516 -11.74 1.26 -15.54
CA ARG A 516 -12.72 0.24 -15.17
C ARG A 516 -12.53 -1.09 -15.89
N SER A 517 -12.64 -1.13 -17.22
CA SER A 517 -12.67 -2.40 -17.97
C SER A 517 -12.51 -2.21 -19.49
N VAL A 518 -12.23 -3.29 -20.22
CA VAL A 518 -12.49 -3.37 -21.68
C VAL A 518 -13.95 -3.81 -21.88
N GLY A 519 -14.81 -2.84 -22.22
CA GLY A 519 -16.27 -3.01 -22.36
C GLY A 519 -17.08 -2.32 -21.26
N LEU A 520 -18.38 -2.13 -21.53
CA LEU A 520 -19.31 -1.37 -20.68
C LEU A 520 -19.84 -2.17 -19.48
N GLY A 521 -20.03 -1.48 -18.35
CA GLY A 521 -20.66 -2.06 -17.15
C GLY A 521 -22.11 -2.49 -17.35
N SER A 522 -22.85 -1.83 -18.26
CA SER A 522 -24.21 -2.22 -18.68
C SER A 522 -24.27 -3.61 -19.33
N ASN A 523 -23.13 -4.14 -19.76
CA ASN A 523 -22.98 -5.51 -20.27
C ASN A 523 -22.46 -6.50 -19.22
N LEU A 524 -22.47 -6.12 -17.94
CA LEU A 524 -21.96 -6.92 -16.81
C LEU A 524 -20.48 -7.28 -16.94
N VAL A 525 -19.64 -6.38 -17.46
CA VAL A 525 -18.18 -6.58 -17.37
C VAL A 525 -17.74 -6.22 -15.94
N ALA A 526 -17.08 -7.16 -15.27
CA ALA A 526 -16.56 -6.95 -13.92
C ALA A 526 -15.54 -5.79 -13.89
N PRO A 527 -15.63 -4.87 -12.91
CA PRO A 527 -14.71 -3.76 -12.80
C PRO A 527 -13.34 -4.23 -12.28
N LEU A 528 -12.26 -3.64 -12.80
CA LEU A 528 -10.92 -3.74 -12.22
C LEU A 528 -10.68 -2.71 -11.12
N SER A 529 -11.55 -1.71 -11.00
CA SER A 529 -11.40 -0.63 -10.03
C SER A 529 -12.73 -0.21 -9.42
N LEU A 530 -12.71 0.04 -8.12
CA LEU A 530 -13.81 0.62 -7.35
C LEU A 530 -13.27 1.74 -6.45
N VAL A 531 -14.14 2.66 -6.07
CA VAL A 531 -13.84 3.66 -5.03
C VAL A 531 -14.65 3.35 -3.77
N LEU A 532 -14.06 3.61 -2.60
CA LEU A 532 -14.73 3.56 -1.31
C LEU A 532 -14.59 4.93 -0.63
N ASP A 533 -15.71 5.61 -0.45
CA ASP A 533 -15.76 7.00 0.03
C ASP A 533 -16.55 7.09 1.34
N GLY A 534 -15.86 7.45 2.43
CA GLY A 534 -16.44 7.56 3.76
C GLY A 534 -17.09 8.91 4.08
N LYS A 535 -16.86 9.94 3.26
CA LYS A 535 -17.37 11.31 3.49
C LYS A 535 -18.56 11.62 2.58
N GLY A 536 -18.44 11.28 1.29
CA GLY A 536 -19.39 11.64 0.24
C GLY A 536 -19.25 10.71 -0.96
N ILE A 537 -19.28 11.25 -2.17
CA ILE A 537 -18.88 10.52 -3.38
C ILE A 537 -18.43 11.54 -4.43
N TYR A 538 -17.39 11.21 -5.22
CA TYR A 538 -16.68 12.17 -6.08
C TYR A 538 -17.56 13.01 -7.03
N PHE A 539 -18.67 12.45 -7.53
CA PHE A 539 -19.53 13.15 -8.49
C PHE A 539 -20.55 14.08 -7.82
N ASN A 540 -20.72 14.00 -6.50
CA ASN A 540 -21.66 14.84 -5.76
C ASN A 540 -20.94 16.10 -5.27
N SER A 541 -21.24 17.24 -5.88
CA SER A 541 -20.64 18.53 -5.53
C SER A 541 -21.36 19.27 -4.40
N GLN A 542 -22.44 18.71 -3.85
CA GLN A 542 -23.20 19.33 -2.75
C GLN A 542 -22.56 19.06 -1.38
N THR A 543 -21.75 18.00 -1.28
CA THR A 543 -21.07 17.57 -0.04
C THR A 543 -19.62 17.27 -0.32
N THR A 544 -18.75 17.37 0.70
CA THR A 544 -17.35 16.95 0.58
C THR A 544 -17.25 15.43 0.42
N SER A 545 -16.31 15.00 -0.43
CA SER A 545 -15.96 13.60 -0.68
C SER A 545 -14.55 13.30 -0.18
N ASP A 546 -14.20 12.02 -0.01
CA ASP A 546 -12.80 11.65 0.28
C ASP A 546 -11.85 12.11 -0.83
N LEU A 547 -12.30 12.11 -2.11
CA LEU A 547 -11.48 12.64 -3.21
C LEU A 547 -11.26 14.16 -3.09
N GLU A 548 -12.30 14.92 -2.73
CA GLU A 548 -12.18 16.36 -2.47
C GLU A 548 -11.21 16.65 -1.32
N ASP A 549 -11.26 15.83 -0.26
CA ASP A 549 -10.33 15.93 0.87
C ASP A 549 -8.89 15.59 0.49
N ILE A 550 -8.68 14.54 -0.33
CA ILE A 550 -7.35 14.20 -0.86
C ILE A 550 -6.82 15.36 -1.68
N CYS A 551 -7.61 15.88 -2.63
CA CYS A 551 -7.23 17.04 -3.43
C CYS A 551 -6.89 18.26 -2.56
N GLN A 552 -7.70 18.54 -1.53
CA GLN A 552 -7.51 19.71 -0.69
C GLN A 552 -6.31 19.58 0.26
N ASN A 553 -6.11 18.43 0.90
CA ASN A 553 -5.26 18.29 2.09
C ASN A 553 -4.09 17.31 1.93
N TYR A 554 -4.13 16.42 0.94
CA TYR A 554 -3.08 15.40 0.81
C TYR A 554 -1.76 15.99 0.30
N GLN A 555 -0.67 15.57 0.94
CA GLN A 555 0.69 15.89 0.52
C GLN A 555 1.20 14.74 -0.35
N PHE A 556 1.32 15.01 -1.66
CA PHE A 556 1.79 14.03 -2.63
C PHE A 556 3.31 13.89 -2.52
N ALA A 557 3.77 12.66 -2.31
CA ALA A 557 5.20 12.37 -2.36
C ALA A 557 5.72 12.53 -3.81
N PRO A 558 6.99 12.95 -4.00
CA PRO A 558 7.58 13.07 -5.34
C PRO A 558 7.44 11.79 -6.19
N TYR A 559 7.54 10.62 -5.57
CA TYR A 559 7.29 9.34 -6.23
C TYR A 559 5.86 9.22 -6.79
N GLU A 560 4.84 9.66 -6.06
CA GLU A 560 3.44 9.57 -6.51
C GLU A 560 3.20 10.47 -7.72
N LEU A 561 3.83 11.65 -7.75
CA LEU A 561 3.78 12.56 -8.90
C LEU A 561 4.51 11.97 -10.11
N ALA A 562 5.69 11.37 -9.91
CA ALA A 562 6.41 10.66 -10.97
C ALA A 562 5.59 9.48 -11.51
N GLN A 563 4.93 8.72 -10.64
CA GLN A 563 4.04 7.65 -11.06
C GLN A 563 2.80 8.16 -11.81
N ALA A 564 2.25 9.30 -11.41
CA ALA A 564 1.14 9.93 -12.14
C ALA A 564 1.56 10.30 -13.57
N GLN A 565 2.78 10.82 -13.77
CA GLN A 565 3.32 11.11 -15.10
C GLN A 565 3.54 9.85 -15.95
N VAL A 566 4.12 8.80 -15.38
CA VAL A 566 4.28 7.50 -16.06
C VAL A 566 2.91 6.94 -16.46
N LEU A 567 1.94 6.98 -15.53
CA LEU A 567 0.57 6.54 -15.79
C LEU A 567 -0.11 7.37 -16.88
N GLN A 568 0.10 8.70 -16.90
CA GLN A 568 -0.40 9.57 -17.96
C GLN A 568 0.12 9.15 -19.33
N ALA A 569 1.43 8.96 -19.44
CA ALA A 569 2.08 8.55 -20.68
C ALA A 569 1.52 7.21 -21.18
N GLU A 570 1.34 6.23 -20.29
CA GLU A 570 0.76 4.93 -20.63
C GLU A 570 -0.72 5.02 -21.03
N LEU A 571 -1.54 5.82 -20.32
CA LEU A 571 -2.94 6.02 -20.69
C LEU A 571 -3.08 6.63 -22.10
N ILE A 572 -2.22 7.60 -22.43
CA ILE A 572 -2.20 8.25 -23.74
C ILE A 572 -1.71 7.28 -24.82
N SER A 573 -0.54 6.66 -24.62
CA SER A 573 0.09 5.78 -25.62
C SER A 573 -0.78 4.57 -25.96
N GLN A 574 -1.41 3.97 -24.94
CA GLN A 574 -2.27 2.81 -25.10
C GLN A 574 -3.70 3.20 -25.54
N LYS A 575 -4.04 4.51 -25.58
CA LYS A 575 -5.41 5.01 -25.78
C LYS A 575 -6.42 4.36 -24.82
N ILE A 576 -6.08 4.31 -23.53
CA ILE A 576 -6.96 3.75 -22.51
C ILE A 576 -7.92 4.84 -22.01
N ALA A 577 -9.21 4.49 -21.91
CA ALA A 577 -10.29 5.27 -21.28
C ALA A 577 -11.04 4.38 -20.27
N LYS A 578 -12.03 4.92 -19.54
CA LYS A 578 -12.84 4.13 -18.57
C LYS A 578 -13.38 2.80 -19.14
N TYR A 579 -13.90 2.80 -20.37
CA TYR A 579 -14.54 1.61 -20.98
C TYR A 579 -13.82 1.02 -22.20
N ASN A 580 -12.82 1.72 -22.76
CA ASN A 580 -11.99 1.24 -23.89
C ASN A 580 -12.80 0.73 -25.12
N VAL A 581 -13.86 1.44 -25.52
CA VAL A 581 -14.73 1.07 -26.67
C VAL A 581 -14.66 2.10 -27.81
N GLY A 582 -14.79 1.65 -29.07
CA GLY A 582 -14.75 2.49 -30.28
C GLY A 582 -13.59 2.12 -31.22
N GLU A 583 -13.86 1.86 -32.50
CA GLU A 583 -12.85 1.35 -33.47
C GLU A 583 -12.54 2.30 -34.64
N GLN A 584 -13.32 3.35 -34.87
CA GLN A 584 -13.14 4.22 -36.03
C GLN A 584 -12.44 5.54 -35.68
N SER A 585 -11.29 5.78 -36.30
CA SER A 585 -10.67 7.10 -36.40
C SER A 585 -11.52 7.98 -37.30
N ILE A 586 -11.85 9.19 -36.85
CA ILE A 586 -12.48 10.23 -37.66
C ILE A 586 -11.45 11.32 -37.88
N ASP A 587 -11.48 11.95 -39.06
CA ASP A 587 -10.76 13.19 -39.33
C ASP A 587 -11.81 14.31 -39.42
N PHE A 588 -11.78 15.26 -38.48
CA PHE A 588 -12.75 16.36 -38.48
C PHE A 588 -12.41 17.34 -39.60
N LYS A 589 -13.42 17.75 -40.38
CA LYS A 589 -13.25 18.78 -41.39
C LYS A 589 -12.98 20.12 -40.70
N ARG A 590 -11.71 20.46 -40.52
CA ARG A 590 -11.29 21.72 -39.92
C ARG A 590 -11.62 22.86 -40.89
N GLY A 591 -12.71 23.59 -40.62
CA GLY A 591 -12.94 24.88 -41.26
C GLY A 591 -11.75 25.80 -40.95
N ALA A 592 -11.15 26.42 -41.96
CA ALA A 592 -9.94 27.23 -41.80
C ALA A 592 -10.14 28.30 -40.70
N GLY A 593 -9.30 28.26 -39.67
CA GLY A 593 -9.27 29.25 -38.59
C GLY A 593 -10.35 29.14 -37.51
N LYS A 594 -11.30 28.18 -37.58
CA LYS A 594 -12.30 28.00 -36.52
C LYS A 594 -11.74 27.19 -35.35
N ARG A 595 -12.12 27.61 -34.13
CA ARG A 595 -11.91 26.84 -32.90
C ARG A 595 -12.84 25.63 -32.88
N LEU A 596 -12.31 24.45 -32.63
CA LEU A 596 -13.07 23.20 -32.56
C LEU A 596 -13.43 22.89 -31.10
N ILE A 597 -14.73 22.79 -30.83
CA ILE A 597 -15.29 22.52 -29.51
C ILE A 597 -15.99 21.15 -29.54
N LEU A 598 -15.61 20.26 -28.62
CA LEU A 598 -16.35 19.01 -28.37
C LEU A 598 -17.32 19.18 -27.19
N VAL A 599 -18.59 18.86 -27.42
CA VAL A 599 -19.62 18.74 -26.38
C VAL A 599 -19.99 17.26 -26.20
N PRO A 600 -19.46 16.58 -25.16
CA PRO A 600 -19.81 15.20 -24.88
C PRO A 600 -21.18 15.12 -24.21
N GLY A 601 -22.11 14.42 -24.84
CA GLY A 601 -23.42 14.11 -24.29
C GLY A 601 -23.33 13.18 -23.07
N GLN A 602 -24.22 13.41 -22.12
CA GLN A 602 -24.39 12.63 -20.90
C GLN A 602 -25.80 12.05 -20.84
N VAL A 603 -25.98 11.01 -20.04
CA VAL A 603 -27.31 10.49 -19.74
C VAL A 603 -27.97 11.42 -18.72
N GLU A 604 -29.14 11.97 -19.03
CA GLU A 604 -29.76 13.06 -18.26
C GLU A 604 -30.26 12.63 -16.86
N ASP A 605 -30.52 11.34 -16.66
CA ASP A 605 -30.87 10.75 -15.35
C ASP A 605 -29.63 10.25 -14.56
N ASP A 606 -28.42 10.57 -15.01
CA ASP A 606 -27.19 10.20 -14.30
C ASP A 606 -27.05 10.97 -12.98
N ALA A 607 -26.60 10.27 -11.94
CA ALA A 607 -26.41 10.85 -10.62
C ALA A 607 -25.38 12.01 -10.63
N SER A 608 -24.37 11.95 -11.49
CA SER A 608 -23.39 13.02 -11.66
C SER A 608 -24.00 14.32 -12.20
N LEU A 609 -25.10 14.27 -12.95
CA LEU A 609 -25.85 15.47 -13.33
C LEU A 609 -26.74 15.94 -12.18
N ALA A 610 -27.49 15.03 -11.57
CA ALA A 610 -28.40 15.35 -10.47
C ALA A 610 -27.70 16.03 -9.28
N TYR A 611 -26.49 15.57 -8.94
CA TYR A 611 -25.74 16.05 -7.78
C TYR A 611 -24.53 16.93 -8.13
N GLY A 612 -24.17 17.04 -9.40
CA GLY A 612 -23.00 17.79 -9.86
C GLY A 612 -23.32 18.94 -10.80
N SER A 613 -24.54 19.06 -11.33
CA SER A 613 -24.91 20.10 -12.29
C SER A 613 -26.17 20.85 -11.83
N PRO A 614 -26.03 21.91 -11.00
CA PRO A 614 -27.17 22.56 -10.37
C PRO A 614 -27.99 23.45 -11.32
N GLU A 615 -27.39 24.00 -12.37
CA GLU A 615 -28.05 24.93 -13.30
C GLU A 615 -28.40 24.27 -14.64
N ILE A 616 -27.40 23.76 -15.37
CA ILE A 616 -27.61 23.09 -16.66
C ILE A 616 -27.81 21.59 -16.44
N ARG A 617 -29.00 21.06 -16.78
CA ARG A 617 -29.37 19.65 -16.51
C ARG A 617 -29.72 18.81 -17.74
N SER A 618 -29.63 19.37 -18.93
CA SER A 618 -29.90 18.65 -20.18
C SER A 618 -28.79 18.89 -21.20
N ASN A 619 -28.63 17.94 -22.13
CA ASN A 619 -27.65 18.06 -23.20
C ASN A 619 -27.96 19.24 -24.13
N LEU A 620 -29.25 19.48 -24.40
CA LEU A 620 -29.68 20.58 -25.26
C LEU A 620 -29.39 21.94 -24.63
N THR A 621 -29.68 22.11 -23.34
CA THR A 621 -29.36 23.36 -22.62
C THR A 621 -27.85 23.62 -22.60
N LEU A 622 -27.03 22.57 -22.45
CA LEU A 622 -25.58 22.70 -22.59
C LEU A 622 -25.20 23.17 -23.99
N LEU A 623 -25.70 22.53 -25.05
CA LEU A 623 -25.41 22.92 -26.44
C LEU A 623 -25.82 24.36 -26.74
N GLN A 624 -27.00 24.78 -26.28
CA GLN A 624 -27.49 26.15 -26.37
C GLN A 624 -26.51 27.13 -25.73
N LYS A 625 -26.09 26.84 -24.49
CA LYS A 625 -25.18 27.72 -23.75
C LYS A 625 -23.78 27.77 -24.38
N VAL A 626 -23.29 26.65 -24.89
CA VAL A 626 -21.99 26.59 -25.58
C VAL A 626 -22.04 27.39 -26.88
N ARG A 627 -23.11 27.28 -27.68
CA ARG A 627 -23.30 28.08 -28.89
C ARG A 627 -23.44 29.58 -28.59
N GLU A 628 -24.20 29.94 -27.56
CA GLU A 628 -24.36 31.33 -27.09
C GLU A 628 -23.02 31.98 -26.78
N LEU A 629 -22.14 31.26 -26.06
CA LEU A 629 -20.83 31.76 -25.66
C LEU A 629 -19.77 31.66 -26.77
N ASN A 630 -20.00 30.83 -27.80
CA ASN A 630 -19.04 30.55 -28.87
C ASN A 630 -19.72 30.56 -30.24
N PRO A 631 -20.24 31.73 -30.70
CA PRO A 631 -21.05 31.81 -31.92
C PRO A 631 -20.30 31.34 -33.17
N GLU A 632 -19.01 31.68 -33.28
CA GLU A 632 -18.18 31.41 -34.46
C GLU A 632 -17.46 30.05 -34.43
N ALA A 633 -17.48 29.34 -33.29
CA ALA A 633 -16.79 28.08 -33.13
C ALA A 633 -17.46 26.95 -33.94
N TYR A 634 -16.67 25.92 -34.27
CA TYR A 634 -17.18 24.69 -34.84
C TYR A 634 -17.48 23.70 -33.70
N ILE A 635 -18.76 23.48 -33.42
CA ILE A 635 -19.26 22.69 -32.29
C ILE A 635 -19.62 21.29 -32.76
N ILE A 636 -18.92 20.31 -32.19
CA ILE A 636 -19.13 18.89 -32.41
C ILE A 636 -19.88 18.33 -31.19
N TYR A 637 -21.09 17.81 -31.41
CA TYR A 637 -21.83 17.08 -30.39
C TYR A 637 -21.59 15.57 -30.50
N LYS A 638 -21.16 14.95 -29.40
CA LYS A 638 -20.99 13.50 -29.31
C LYS A 638 -21.97 12.89 -28.32
N PRO A 639 -23.08 12.26 -28.76
CA PRO A 639 -24.03 11.66 -27.84
C PRO A 639 -23.43 10.49 -27.05
N HIS A 640 -23.96 10.25 -25.84
CA HIS A 640 -23.50 9.18 -24.97
C HIS A 640 -23.77 7.78 -25.59
N PRO A 641 -22.84 6.81 -25.51
CA PRO A 641 -23.01 5.48 -26.12
C PRO A 641 -24.23 4.69 -25.61
N ASP A 642 -24.61 4.85 -24.33
CA ASP A 642 -25.83 4.19 -23.79
C ASP A 642 -27.14 4.76 -24.38
N VAL A 643 -27.14 6.01 -24.84
CA VAL A 643 -28.27 6.63 -25.56
C VAL A 643 -28.30 6.11 -27.00
N VAL A 644 -27.15 6.13 -27.69
CA VAL A 644 -27.01 5.61 -29.07
C VAL A 644 -27.39 4.13 -29.15
N SER A 645 -27.08 3.34 -28.12
CA SER A 645 -27.42 1.91 -28.06
C SER A 645 -28.85 1.61 -27.59
N LYS A 646 -29.69 2.65 -27.38
CA LYS A 646 -31.09 2.57 -26.90
C LYS A 646 -31.27 1.89 -25.53
N ASN A 647 -30.22 1.89 -24.70
CA ASN A 647 -30.31 1.33 -23.35
C ASN A 647 -30.95 2.30 -22.34
N ARG A 648 -31.00 3.60 -22.68
CA ARG A 648 -31.68 4.65 -21.92
C ARG A 648 -32.38 5.62 -22.88
N LEU A 649 -33.42 6.29 -22.39
CA LEU A 649 -34.16 7.30 -23.15
C LEU A 649 -33.23 8.50 -23.43
N GLY A 650 -33.15 8.93 -24.69
CA GLY A 650 -32.55 10.21 -25.08
C GLY A 650 -33.64 11.06 -25.70
N ASP A 651 -33.95 12.19 -25.08
CA ASP A 651 -35.10 13.00 -25.44
C ASP A 651 -34.71 14.20 -26.30
N HIS A 652 -34.14 13.98 -27.49
CA HIS A 652 -33.89 15.08 -28.44
C HIS A 652 -34.16 14.63 -29.87
N SER A 653 -35.05 15.33 -30.57
CA SER A 653 -35.15 15.21 -32.02
C SER A 653 -33.86 15.73 -32.65
N LEU A 654 -33.30 14.99 -33.62
CA LEU A 654 -32.08 15.35 -34.36
C LEU A 654 -32.07 16.82 -34.84
N GLU A 655 -33.25 17.33 -35.21
CA GLU A 655 -33.48 18.72 -35.65
C GLU A 655 -33.06 19.77 -34.61
N LYS A 656 -33.29 19.53 -33.31
CA LYS A 656 -32.93 20.50 -32.25
C LYS A 656 -31.43 20.56 -32.01
N VAL A 657 -30.73 19.44 -32.14
CA VAL A 657 -29.27 19.38 -31.95
C VAL A 657 -28.56 20.10 -33.09
N GLN A 658 -29.02 19.91 -34.33
CA GLN A 658 -28.46 20.55 -35.53
C GLN A 658 -28.59 22.09 -35.53
N GLN A 659 -29.46 22.66 -34.69
CA GLN A 659 -29.55 24.12 -34.53
C GLN A 659 -28.38 24.72 -33.76
N TYR A 660 -27.72 23.94 -32.90
CA TYR A 660 -26.68 24.43 -31.99
C TYR A 660 -25.31 23.80 -32.24
N ALA A 661 -25.26 22.56 -32.74
CA ALA A 661 -24.04 21.87 -33.13
C ALA A 661 -23.88 21.86 -34.66
N ASP A 662 -22.67 22.12 -35.15
CA ASP A 662 -22.33 22.02 -36.58
C ASP A 662 -22.30 20.56 -37.04
N GLU A 663 -21.92 19.64 -36.13
CA GLU A 663 -21.78 18.22 -36.45
C GLU A 663 -22.16 17.31 -35.27
N GLN A 664 -22.84 16.20 -35.53
CA GLN A 664 -23.14 15.16 -34.54
C GLN A 664 -22.41 13.86 -34.88
N ILE A 665 -21.69 13.30 -33.90
CA ILE A 665 -20.80 12.14 -34.12
C ILE A 665 -21.11 10.98 -33.15
N GLU A 666 -21.81 9.98 -33.66
CA GLU A 666 -22.27 8.84 -32.86
C GLU A 666 -21.19 7.76 -32.68
N GLN A 667 -20.49 7.37 -33.76
CA GLN A 667 -19.69 6.14 -33.77
C GLN A 667 -18.21 6.30 -33.40
N ALA A 668 -17.69 7.54 -33.35
CA ALA A 668 -16.29 7.78 -33.02
C ALA A 668 -15.92 7.34 -31.60
N ASN A 669 -14.66 6.97 -31.40
CA ASN A 669 -14.08 6.93 -30.07
C ASN A 669 -13.95 8.36 -29.53
N ILE A 670 -14.41 8.61 -28.30
CA ILE A 670 -14.33 9.92 -27.67
C ILE A 670 -12.89 10.41 -27.50
N LEU A 671 -11.93 9.52 -27.27
CA LEU A 671 -10.52 9.90 -27.13
C LEU A 671 -9.94 10.42 -28.44
N ASP A 672 -10.32 9.81 -29.57
CA ASP A 672 -9.89 10.28 -30.90
C ASP A 672 -10.53 11.63 -31.22
N CYS A 673 -11.75 11.89 -30.71
CA CYS A 673 -12.38 13.21 -30.80
C CYS A 673 -11.60 14.25 -29.98
N ILE A 674 -11.33 13.94 -28.69
CA ILE A 674 -10.60 14.81 -27.77
C ILE A 674 -9.24 15.19 -28.35
N ALA A 675 -8.52 14.26 -28.97
CA ALA A 675 -7.21 14.52 -29.56
C ALA A 675 -7.21 15.62 -30.63
N GLN A 676 -8.31 15.77 -31.37
CA GLN A 676 -8.42 16.68 -32.52
C GLN A 676 -9.06 18.03 -32.23
N VAL A 677 -9.80 18.16 -31.12
CA VAL A 677 -10.44 19.43 -30.75
C VAL A 677 -9.50 20.34 -29.97
N ASP A 678 -9.82 21.64 -29.93
CA ASP A 678 -9.09 22.63 -29.14
C ASP A 678 -9.62 22.65 -27.70
N GLU A 679 -10.95 22.55 -27.53
CA GLU A 679 -11.63 22.68 -26.24
C GLU A 679 -12.70 21.59 -26.04
N VAL A 680 -12.94 21.21 -24.79
CA VAL A 680 -14.04 20.32 -24.39
C VAL A 680 -14.96 21.04 -23.42
N HIS A 681 -16.25 21.12 -23.76
CA HIS A 681 -17.27 21.81 -22.95
C HIS A 681 -18.24 20.79 -22.38
N THR A 682 -18.27 20.65 -21.06
CA THR A 682 -19.05 19.59 -20.40
C THR A 682 -19.77 20.09 -19.14
N MET A 683 -20.83 19.38 -18.74
CA MET A 683 -21.42 19.58 -17.41
C MET A 683 -20.57 18.84 -16.37
N THR A 684 -20.62 17.50 -16.36
CA THR A 684 -19.95 16.68 -15.34
C THR A 684 -19.31 15.41 -15.91
N SER A 685 -19.18 15.29 -17.23
CA SER A 685 -18.72 14.07 -17.89
C SER A 685 -17.28 13.74 -17.52
N LEU A 686 -16.95 12.46 -17.37
CA LEU A 686 -15.55 12.02 -17.25
C LEU A 686 -14.70 12.42 -18.47
N ALA A 687 -15.32 12.68 -19.62
CA ALA A 687 -14.64 13.15 -20.82
C ALA A 687 -13.86 14.46 -20.60
N GLY A 688 -14.30 15.35 -19.70
CA GLY A 688 -13.54 16.55 -19.35
C GLY A 688 -12.23 16.21 -18.65
N PHE A 689 -12.23 15.25 -17.72
CA PHE A 689 -10.98 14.77 -17.11
C PHE A 689 -10.05 14.12 -18.15
N GLU A 690 -10.58 13.27 -19.03
CA GLU A 690 -9.82 12.65 -20.14
C GLU A 690 -9.20 13.69 -21.09
N ALA A 691 -9.84 14.86 -21.23
CA ALA A 691 -9.35 15.98 -22.00
C ALA A 691 -8.21 16.73 -21.29
N LEU A 692 -8.32 16.93 -19.96
CA LEU A 692 -7.23 17.46 -19.13
C LEU A 692 -5.97 16.59 -19.23
N LEU A 693 -6.13 15.25 -19.16
CA LEU A 693 -5.02 14.30 -19.32
C LEU A 693 -4.26 14.47 -20.63
N ARG A 694 -4.90 15.04 -21.66
CA ARG A 694 -4.34 15.24 -23.01
C ARG A 694 -4.00 16.71 -23.31
N GLY A 695 -3.93 17.55 -22.28
CA GLY A 695 -3.56 18.96 -22.39
C GLY A 695 -4.58 19.82 -23.14
N LYS A 696 -5.86 19.42 -23.18
CA LYS A 696 -6.93 20.20 -23.81
C LYS A 696 -7.52 21.19 -22.81
N GLN A 697 -8.01 22.33 -23.32
CA GLN A 697 -8.77 23.27 -22.49
C GLN A 697 -10.15 22.67 -22.20
N VAL A 698 -10.61 22.82 -20.96
CA VAL A 698 -11.86 22.22 -20.50
C VAL A 698 -12.71 23.26 -19.80
N HIS A 699 -13.94 23.42 -20.30
CA HIS A 699 -14.97 24.28 -19.72
C HIS A 699 -15.99 23.42 -18.97
N CYS A 700 -16.21 23.73 -17.69
CA CYS A 700 -17.16 23.02 -16.83
C CYS A 700 -18.39 23.90 -16.55
N TYR A 701 -19.56 23.44 -17.00
CA TYR A 701 -20.86 24.07 -16.73
C TYR A 701 -21.60 23.41 -15.55
N GLY A 702 -21.08 22.29 -15.06
CA GLY A 702 -21.37 21.75 -13.74
C GLY A 702 -20.13 21.85 -12.86
N ILE A 703 -20.15 21.14 -11.73
CA ILE A 703 -19.06 21.07 -10.74
C ILE A 703 -18.57 19.61 -10.63
N PRO A 704 -17.98 19.00 -11.69
CA PRO A 704 -17.40 17.67 -11.61
C PRO A 704 -16.25 17.62 -10.60
N PHE A 705 -15.79 16.41 -10.24
CA PHE A 705 -14.70 16.23 -9.26
C PHE A 705 -13.40 16.96 -9.60
N TYR A 706 -13.15 17.23 -10.89
CA TYR A 706 -11.94 17.87 -11.41
C TYR A 706 -12.08 19.40 -11.62
N ALA A 707 -13.27 19.97 -11.40
CA ALA A 707 -13.50 21.42 -11.45
C ALA A 707 -13.12 22.10 -10.11
N GLY A 708 -12.84 23.40 -10.12
CA GLY A 708 -12.55 24.20 -8.93
C GLY A 708 -11.11 24.12 -8.42
N TRP A 709 -10.23 23.37 -9.11
CA TRP A 709 -8.82 23.21 -8.73
C TRP A 709 -7.86 24.08 -9.56
N GLY A 710 -8.40 24.95 -10.43
CA GLY A 710 -7.62 25.84 -11.30
C GLY A 710 -7.09 25.21 -12.60
N LEU A 711 -7.54 24.00 -12.95
CA LEU A 711 -7.18 23.29 -14.18
C LEU A 711 -8.23 23.44 -15.30
N THR A 712 -9.40 23.97 -14.97
CA THR A 712 -10.56 24.13 -15.85
C THR A 712 -11.05 25.57 -15.85
N THR A 713 -11.77 25.95 -16.90
CA THR A 713 -12.59 27.17 -16.89
C THR A 713 -13.96 26.81 -16.32
N ASP A 714 -14.17 27.16 -15.05
CA ASP A 714 -15.40 26.81 -14.33
C ASP A 714 -16.44 27.94 -14.45
N HIS A 715 -17.62 27.61 -14.95
CA HIS A 715 -18.74 28.55 -15.06
C HIS A 715 -19.59 28.63 -13.79
N LEU A 716 -19.32 27.75 -12.82
CA LEU A 716 -19.94 27.75 -11.50
C LEU A 716 -18.85 27.69 -10.41
N PRO A 717 -18.93 28.52 -9.36
CA PRO A 717 -17.96 28.49 -8.28
C PRO A 717 -18.16 27.27 -7.38
N CYS A 718 -17.07 26.87 -6.70
CA CYS A 718 -17.12 25.89 -5.62
C CYS A 718 -16.21 26.36 -4.47
N ASP A 719 -16.75 27.18 -3.57
CA ASP A 719 -15.98 27.86 -2.52
C ASP A 719 -15.21 26.92 -1.57
N ARG A 720 -15.65 25.64 -1.46
CA ARG A 720 -14.97 24.62 -0.65
C ARG A 720 -13.63 24.19 -1.23
N ARG A 721 -13.44 24.31 -2.55
CA ARG A 721 -12.21 23.91 -3.27
C ARG A 721 -11.33 25.14 -3.40
N SER A 722 -10.40 25.30 -2.47
CA SER A 722 -9.57 26.51 -2.36
C SER A 722 -8.13 26.30 -2.80
N ARG A 723 -7.67 25.05 -2.89
CA ARG A 723 -6.32 24.73 -3.35
C ARG A 723 -6.24 24.75 -4.88
N ARG A 724 -5.17 25.30 -5.44
CA ARG A 724 -4.82 25.08 -6.86
C ARG A 724 -3.96 23.83 -6.97
N LEU A 725 -4.29 22.96 -7.93
CA LEU A 725 -3.55 21.72 -8.18
C LEU A 725 -2.83 21.77 -9.52
N THR A 726 -1.70 21.07 -9.61
CA THR A 726 -1.16 20.66 -10.91
C THR A 726 -1.94 19.47 -11.46
N LEU A 727 -1.80 19.20 -12.77
CA LEU A 727 -2.45 18.05 -13.38
C LEU A 727 -1.98 16.73 -12.73
N GLU A 728 -0.69 16.61 -12.44
CA GLU A 728 -0.09 15.44 -11.79
C GLU A 728 -0.68 15.20 -10.40
N GLN A 729 -0.92 16.25 -9.63
CA GLN A 729 -1.56 16.15 -8.31
C GLN A 729 -3.00 15.67 -8.42
N LEU A 730 -3.79 16.25 -9.33
CA LEU A 730 -5.16 15.79 -9.57
C LEU A 730 -5.19 14.33 -10.06
N MET A 731 -4.24 13.94 -10.92
CA MET A 731 -4.09 12.57 -11.39
C MET A 731 -3.72 11.60 -10.27
N ALA A 732 -2.74 11.94 -9.44
CA ALA A 732 -2.34 11.13 -8.30
C ALA A 732 -3.52 10.94 -7.33
N ALA A 733 -4.25 12.02 -7.01
CA ALA A 733 -5.45 11.95 -6.20
C ALA A 733 -6.49 10.97 -6.78
N THR A 734 -6.80 11.16 -8.07
CA THR A 734 -7.92 10.49 -8.76
C THR A 734 -7.61 9.05 -9.13
N LEU A 735 -6.36 8.73 -9.48
CA LEU A 735 -5.98 7.45 -10.07
C LEU A 735 -5.02 6.62 -9.19
N LEU A 736 -4.33 7.21 -8.22
CA LEU A 736 -3.39 6.47 -7.36
C LEU A 736 -3.90 6.33 -5.93
N VAL A 737 -4.39 7.40 -5.32
CA VAL A 737 -4.71 7.42 -3.89
C VAL A 737 -6.16 7.03 -3.61
N TYR A 738 -7.11 7.57 -4.36
CA TYR A 738 -8.55 7.39 -4.10
C TYR A 738 -9.13 6.01 -4.49
N PRO A 739 -8.86 5.45 -5.69
CA PRO A 739 -9.43 4.19 -6.12
C PRO A 739 -8.64 2.97 -5.65
N LEU A 740 -9.36 1.84 -5.50
CA LEU A 740 -8.79 0.51 -5.33
C LEU A 740 -8.71 -0.19 -6.68
N TYR A 741 -7.67 -0.97 -6.91
CA TYR A 741 -7.52 -1.79 -8.11
C TYR A 741 -7.35 -3.27 -7.76
N LYS A 742 -7.95 -4.14 -8.56
CA LYS A 742 -7.82 -5.59 -8.42
C LYS A 742 -7.84 -6.28 -9.77
N LEU A 743 -6.80 -7.06 -10.07
CA LEU A 743 -6.75 -7.86 -11.28
C LEU A 743 -7.52 -9.19 -11.12
N PRO A 744 -8.03 -9.78 -12.21
CA PRO A 744 -8.69 -11.07 -12.15
C PRO A 744 -7.74 -12.17 -11.65
N ASN A 745 -8.24 -13.08 -10.81
CA ASN A 745 -7.49 -14.19 -10.18
C ASN A 745 -6.42 -13.77 -9.16
N GLN A 746 -6.24 -12.48 -8.86
CA GLN A 746 -5.37 -12.03 -7.78
C GLN A 746 -6.14 -11.89 -6.46
N ARG A 747 -5.46 -12.20 -5.35
CA ARG A 747 -6.03 -12.05 -4.00
C ARG A 747 -5.88 -10.64 -3.47
N GLU A 748 -4.73 -10.02 -3.72
CA GLU A 748 -4.38 -8.70 -3.22
C GLU A 748 -4.83 -7.58 -4.16
N PHE A 749 -4.90 -6.37 -3.62
CA PHE A 749 -5.04 -5.16 -4.43
C PHE A 749 -3.74 -4.86 -5.19
N THR A 750 -3.86 -4.07 -6.24
CA THR A 750 -2.79 -3.70 -7.18
C THR A 750 -2.78 -2.19 -7.42
N GLN A 751 -1.88 -1.71 -8.27
CA GLN A 751 -1.78 -0.30 -8.63
C GLN A 751 -2.46 -0.01 -9.97
N ALA A 752 -2.71 1.27 -10.25
CA ALA A 752 -3.33 1.70 -11.50
C ALA A 752 -2.52 1.29 -12.73
N LEU A 753 -1.19 1.36 -12.66
CA LEU A 753 -0.31 1.02 -13.79
C LEU A 753 -0.41 -0.47 -14.16
N ASP A 754 -0.50 -1.35 -13.17
CA ASP A 754 -0.72 -2.79 -13.39
C ASP A 754 -2.09 -3.04 -14.06
N ALA A 755 -3.13 -2.31 -13.63
CA ALA A 755 -4.45 -2.38 -14.24
C ALA A 755 -4.45 -1.88 -15.70
N VAL A 756 -3.74 -0.80 -15.99
CA VAL A 756 -3.54 -0.27 -17.35
C VAL A 756 -2.81 -1.28 -18.24
N THR A 757 -1.71 -1.84 -17.74
CA THR A 757 -0.94 -2.88 -18.45
C THR A 757 -1.81 -4.09 -18.76
N PHE A 758 -2.57 -4.57 -17.78
CA PHE A 758 -3.50 -5.68 -17.94
C PHE A 758 -4.57 -5.38 -19.01
N LEU A 759 -5.17 -4.19 -18.97
CA LEU A 759 -6.19 -3.77 -19.94
C LEU A 759 -5.63 -3.66 -21.36
N SER A 760 -4.41 -3.15 -21.52
CA SER A 760 -3.75 -3.09 -22.83
C SER A 760 -3.54 -4.50 -23.41
N LEU A 761 -2.97 -5.43 -22.62
CA LEU A 761 -2.78 -6.82 -23.03
C LEU A 761 -4.11 -7.51 -23.36
N GLN A 762 -5.15 -7.25 -22.56
CA GLN A 762 -6.49 -7.79 -22.81
C GLN A 762 -7.06 -7.27 -24.13
N ARG A 763 -6.95 -5.96 -24.39
CA ARG A 763 -7.43 -5.34 -25.63
C ARG A 763 -6.69 -5.88 -26.85
N GLN A 764 -5.36 -6.06 -26.77
CA GLN A 764 -4.57 -6.66 -27.84
C GLN A 764 -5.03 -8.08 -28.19
N ARG A 765 -5.32 -8.91 -27.17
CA ARG A 765 -5.86 -10.27 -27.37
C ARG A 765 -7.28 -10.29 -27.99
N LEU A 766 -8.05 -9.23 -27.79
CA LEU A 766 -9.44 -9.12 -28.28
C LEU A 766 -9.56 -8.41 -29.64
N LYS A 767 -8.48 -7.87 -30.20
CA LYS A 767 -8.47 -7.29 -31.56
C LYS A 767 -8.96 -8.35 -32.56
N GLY A 768 -10.10 -8.07 -33.20
CA GLY A 768 -10.76 -8.95 -34.19
C GLY A 768 -12.06 -9.64 -33.72
N VAL A 769 -12.53 -9.46 -32.48
CA VAL A 769 -13.61 -10.31 -31.90
C VAL A 769 -14.83 -9.52 -31.35
N THR A 770 -14.87 -8.18 -31.41
CA THR A 770 -15.93 -7.42 -30.71
C THR A 770 -16.54 -6.25 -31.50
N PRO A 771 -17.56 -6.49 -32.35
CA PRO A 771 -18.34 -5.40 -32.91
C PRO A 771 -19.19 -4.71 -31.82
N ILE A 772 -19.29 -3.39 -31.90
CA ILE A 772 -20.13 -2.52 -31.02
C ILE A 772 -21.62 -2.89 -31.13
N LYS A 773 -22.05 -3.44 -32.28
CA LYS A 773 -23.39 -4.02 -32.49
C LYS A 773 -23.36 -5.53 -32.26
N ARG A 774 -23.90 -5.99 -31.12
CA ARG A 774 -24.22 -7.40 -30.87
C ARG A 774 -25.73 -7.61 -30.89
N ASN A 775 -26.20 -8.67 -31.54
CA ASN A 775 -27.61 -9.09 -31.50
C ASN A 775 -28.05 -9.38 -30.06
N TRP A 776 -29.33 -9.14 -29.76
CA TRP A 776 -29.89 -9.22 -28.40
C TRP A 776 -29.58 -10.55 -27.69
N LEU A 777 -29.69 -11.68 -28.40
CA LEU A 777 -29.33 -13.01 -27.86
C LEU A 777 -27.86 -13.08 -27.44
N ALA A 778 -26.92 -12.60 -28.26
CA ALA A 778 -25.51 -12.56 -27.92
C ALA A 778 -25.22 -11.64 -26.71
N LYS A 779 -25.97 -10.54 -26.56
CA LYS A 779 -25.91 -9.70 -25.35
C LYS A 779 -26.38 -10.47 -24.10
N GLN A 780 -27.47 -11.23 -24.17
CA GLN A 780 -27.95 -12.03 -23.04
C GLN A 780 -27.02 -13.18 -22.68
N PHE A 781 -26.49 -13.92 -23.67
CA PHE A 781 -25.48 -14.96 -23.43
C PHE A 781 -24.21 -14.39 -22.82
N SER A 782 -23.73 -13.23 -23.29
CA SER A 782 -22.59 -12.54 -22.68
C SER A 782 -22.88 -12.14 -21.23
N LYS A 783 -24.09 -11.68 -20.90
CA LYS A 783 -24.49 -11.37 -19.52
C LYS A 783 -24.50 -12.62 -18.64
N ILE A 784 -25.03 -13.74 -19.12
CA ILE A 784 -25.02 -15.03 -18.41
C ILE A 784 -23.60 -15.54 -18.20
N TYR A 785 -22.74 -15.47 -19.22
CA TYR A 785 -21.33 -15.85 -19.11
C TYR A 785 -20.57 -15.00 -18.08
N GLN A 786 -20.81 -13.68 -18.06
CA GLN A 786 -20.21 -12.80 -17.07
C GLN A 786 -20.73 -13.08 -15.65
N LEU A 787 -22.03 -13.36 -15.50
CA LEU A 787 -22.61 -13.79 -14.22
C LEU A 787 -21.97 -15.09 -13.71
N TYR A 788 -21.79 -16.09 -14.60
CA TYR A 788 -21.11 -17.33 -14.26
C TYR A 788 -19.65 -17.09 -13.84
N ARG A 789 -18.90 -16.27 -14.59
CA ARG A 789 -17.52 -15.91 -14.22
C ARG A 789 -17.47 -15.22 -12.87
N ALA A 790 -18.29 -14.21 -12.64
CA ALA A 790 -18.32 -13.47 -11.38
C ALA A 790 -18.76 -14.32 -10.17
N TRP A 791 -19.50 -15.42 -10.39
CA TRP A 791 -19.89 -16.34 -9.32
C TRP A 791 -18.82 -17.39 -8.98
N ARG A 792 -17.97 -17.73 -9.95
CA ARG A 792 -16.84 -18.65 -9.75
C ARG A 792 -15.70 -18.01 -8.94
N TYR A 793 -15.65 -16.68 -8.90
CA TYR A 793 -14.75 -15.87 -8.07
C TYR A 793 -15.41 -15.51 -6.74
#